data_AF-A0A3R9M605-F1
#
_entry.id   AF-A0A3R9M605-F1
#
_cell.length_a   1.000
_cell.length_b   1.000
_cell.length_c   1.000
_cell.angle_alpha   90.00
_cell.angle_beta   90.00
_cell.angle_gamma   90.00
#
_symmetry.space_group_name_H-M   'P 1'
#
loop_
_entity.id
_entity.type
_entity.pdbx_description
1 polymer ?
#
loop_
_entity_poly.entity_id
_entity_poly.type
_entity_poly.pdbx_seq_one_letter_code
_entity_poly.pdbx_strand_id
1 'polypeptide(L)'
;MKKEQVLIGLGVATAMVAAFNGHAQADEVVNKHSTKSTVRQSETKKDADVSESDVKNAEIKLNQTIEEEKNAQKLVDKMQQEHASTVTNKNKADDALKQAQEFAKQASPEKIKNAEKDLVAKQTTVRKSEERLSEAKKDEKQAQASVEKQETVVNKVKTQVAQRAVDVKKAQNKVTEAEKAFDWNTLREIQQETDKLDAKVKANQNKVSSLASSVSKTEQERKALIERGNKTRSTLEKNLKSAGDEFHTVTVSHEIKSNSVSESESKTPPLDEKTFVGRDGKTNYVAANEDVNFSGERTETIVVKSKDDIHTPHVVDYKKVSEYVRNYLIELRRINGIDIPVPPVTEKALKYGKARADEMVANDKLSHDTKLKNQDFGFKDATENATAGSVPEKSRLSEKELAYKELLSYFNDYSNASLYGASTPKEANTFNYGHRIPLLAASGTGFALGASSSKKTTFGNYGVMTFISEAKGVYDTLPTVISPSEKRSYVYNGKTYYYNPSSSYFLARAENKDGDPDHSEFYFNGKRVKFLPKTTFRYVWNEITYPKNPAYTKAKEALDSFNRKQKNEETLMRDKISSLNKNITIAKTTLNTDQKNLDKTKKRLADFTKQNEAKLNVLKFAKSELSKQQTALNIAKSELLKQESQLNRLKAIKNNKSHADKNAEQSLVNAKNDLLKAQQYVLVLKNAPRKLDEAKKSLMIAKQKFEESKKALENANAKLKNAKVKKEAAKKEYIKVSEALKVRLASKGSWIQSSGRWWYRHNNGSYTSNGWELINGKWYHFDRSGWMQTGWVKSSGSWYYLNSSGSMQTGWFTVSGKWYYAYSSGALAVNTTTPDGYHVNYNGEWIK
;
A
#
# COMPACT_ATOMS: atom_id res chain seq x y z
N MET A 1 7.78 65.86 35.72
CA MET A 1 7.71 67.27 36.18
C MET A 1 9.15 67.73 36.40
N LYS A 2 9.61 68.79 35.71
CA LYS A 2 9.60 70.21 36.15
C LYS A 2 10.36 70.38 37.48
N LYS A 3 11.52 71.07 37.48
CA LYS A 3 11.70 72.55 37.46
C LYS A 3 11.23 73.17 38.78
N GLU A 4 12.13 73.77 39.58
CA GLU A 4 12.37 75.23 39.68
C GLU A 4 11.22 75.98 40.41
N GLN A 5 11.43 77.05 41.19
CA GLN A 5 12.63 77.88 41.40
C GLN A 5 12.54 78.64 42.75
N VAL A 6 13.69 79.14 43.24
CA VAL A 6 13.95 80.46 43.87
C VAL A 6 12.81 81.21 44.62
N LEU A 7 13.13 81.69 45.83
CA LEU A 7 12.88 83.10 46.20
C LEU A 7 14.00 83.66 47.10
N ILE A 8 14.10 84.99 47.22
CA ILE A 8 15.23 85.75 47.80
C ILE A 8 14.72 86.81 48.77
N GLY A 9 15.42 87.03 49.90
CA GLY A 9 15.33 88.22 50.77
C GLY A 9 15.72 87.87 52.21
N LEU A 10 16.80 88.37 52.83
CA LEU A 10 17.29 89.74 53.12
C LEU A 10 16.63 90.45 54.33
N GLY A 11 17.43 90.70 55.37
CA GLY A 11 17.12 91.57 56.52
C GLY A 11 16.36 90.87 57.66
N VAL A 12 16.55 91.19 58.93
CA VAL A 12 17.32 92.27 59.59
C VAL A 12 17.93 91.73 60.90
N ALA A 13 19.06 92.30 61.35
CA ALA A 13 19.66 91.98 62.65
C ALA A 13 19.84 93.24 63.53
N THR A 14 19.26 93.22 64.74
CA THR A 14 19.46 94.18 65.84
C THR A 14 18.95 93.56 67.15
N ALA A 15 19.50 93.83 68.34
CA ALA A 15 20.83 94.26 68.73
C ALA A 15 20.95 94.07 70.26
N MET A 16 22.09 93.59 70.78
CA MET A 16 22.42 93.74 72.20
C MET A 16 23.24 95.01 72.40
N VAL A 17 22.81 95.89 73.32
CA VAL A 17 23.69 96.93 73.88
C VAL A 17 23.37 97.11 75.36
N ALA A 18 24.36 96.82 76.20
CA ALA A 18 24.51 97.43 77.51
C ALA A 18 25.98 97.90 77.60
N ALA A 19 26.20 99.18 77.91
CA ALA A 19 27.52 99.78 78.03
C ALA A 19 27.47 100.88 79.10
N PHE A 20 28.55 101.03 79.86
CA PHE A 20 28.59 101.83 81.10
C PHE A 20 29.75 102.83 81.09
N ASN A 21 29.56 103.95 81.81
CA ASN A 21 30.56 104.85 82.39
C ASN A 21 31.53 105.66 81.50
N GLY A 22 31.81 106.88 81.98
CA GLY A 22 33.19 107.38 82.04
C GLY A 22 33.45 108.78 81.49
N HIS A 23 33.61 109.78 82.36
CA HIS A 23 34.19 111.09 82.06
C HIS A 23 35.13 111.56 83.18
N ALA A 24 36.23 112.20 82.79
CA ALA A 24 37.14 113.04 83.57
C ALA A 24 37.69 114.09 82.56
N GLN A 25 37.62 115.40 82.80
CA GLN A 25 38.54 116.24 83.60
C GLN A 25 39.99 116.31 83.02
N ALA A 26 40.66 117.47 82.94
CA ALA A 26 40.32 118.83 83.43
C ALA A 26 41.18 119.94 82.75
N ASP A 27 40.79 121.22 82.95
CA ASP A 27 41.61 122.44 83.25
C ASP A 27 42.75 122.94 82.31
N GLU A 28 43.18 124.21 82.25
CA GLU A 28 42.68 125.56 82.65
C GLU A 28 43.62 126.68 82.05
N VAL A 29 43.40 127.97 82.35
CA VAL A 29 44.33 129.15 82.31
C VAL A 29 44.54 129.82 80.92
N VAL A 30 43.92 130.97 80.56
CA VAL A 30 44.03 132.39 81.03
C VAL A 30 45.36 133.06 80.56
N ASN A 31 45.48 134.28 79.98
CA ASN A 31 44.69 135.54 79.89
C ASN A 31 44.88 136.18 78.44
N LYS A 32 44.65 137.43 77.98
CA LYS A 32 44.19 138.82 78.37
C LYS A 32 43.78 139.54 77.02
N HIS A 33 43.53 140.84 76.75
CA HIS A 33 43.49 142.18 77.39
C HIS A 33 42.68 143.18 76.49
N SER A 34 42.07 144.26 77.05
CA SER A 34 41.84 145.62 76.44
C SER A 34 41.08 145.84 75.09
N THR A 35 40.23 146.87 74.87
CA THR A 35 39.72 148.00 75.72
C THR A 35 38.41 148.68 75.21
N LYS A 36 37.61 149.24 76.14
CA LYS A 36 36.73 150.46 76.09
C LYS A 36 35.53 150.62 75.10
N SER A 37 34.30 150.66 75.66
CA SER A 37 33.33 151.81 75.70
C SER A 37 31.99 151.35 76.34
N THR A 38 31.35 151.94 77.39
CA THR A 38 30.83 153.32 77.63
C THR A 38 29.33 153.44 77.20
N VAL A 39 28.31 153.70 78.05
CA VAL A 39 28.29 154.04 79.51
C VAL A 39 27.04 153.53 80.33
N ARG A 40 26.22 154.39 81.00
CA ARG A 40 25.26 154.10 82.11
C ARG A 40 23.75 154.37 81.84
N GLN A 41 22.91 153.85 82.75
CA GLN A 41 21.74 154.44 83.45
C GLN A 41 21.78 155.98 83.70
N SER A 42 20.74 156.73 84.11
CA SER A 42 19.27 156.56 84.31
C SER A 42 18.67 157.91 84.76
N GLU A 43 17.34 158.12 84.69
CA GLU A 43 16.48 158.51 85.83
C GLU A 43 15.00 158.83 85.46
N THR A 44 14.13 158.94 86.46
CA THR A 44 12.68 159.16 86.36
C THR A 44 12.29 160.59 86.75
N LYS A 45 11.10 161.03 86.32
CA LYS A 45 10.41 162.18 86.93
C LYS A 45 9.07 161.73 87.52
N LYS A 46 8.70 162.32 88.67
CA LYS A 46 7.31 162.43 89.09
C LYS A 46 6.57 163.38 88.14
N ASP A 47 5.27 163.17 87.97
CA ASP A 47 4.23 164.06 88.52
C ASP A 47 2.90 163.28 88.63
N ALA A 48 1.98 163.78 89.45
CA ALA A 48 0.59 163.31 89.65
C ALA A 48 0.34 161.83 90.09
N ASP A 49 -0.26 161.70 91.27
CA ASP A 49 -1.45 160.90 91.62
C ASP A 49 -1.91 159.76 90.64
N VAL A 50 -1.98 158.51 91.11
CA VAL A 50 -2.11 157.26 90.30
C VAL A 50 -3.57 156.98 89.84
N SER A 51 -3.73 156.38 88.64
CA SER A 51 -5.04 156.10 88.00
C SER A 51 -5.36 154.60 87.80
N GLU A 52 -6.62 154.28 87.51
CA GLU A 52 -7.08 152.92 87.15
C GLU A 52 -6.46 152.40 85.83
N SER A 53 -6.14 153.30 84.89
CA SER A 53 -5.52 152.96 83.60
C SER A 53 -4.14 152.32 83.76
N ASP A 54 -3.39 152.74 84.77
CA ASP A 54 -1.99 152.35 84.97
C ASP A 54 -1.86 150.87 85.35
N VAL A 55 -2.80 150.36 86.16
CA VAL A 55 -2.87 148.94 86.56
C VAL A 55 -3.14 148.06 85.34
N LYS A 56 -4.10 148.45 84.49
CA LYS A 56 -4.55 147.66 83.34
C LYS A 56 -3.48 147.56 82.24
N ASN A 57 -2.70 148.63 82.03
CA ASN A 57 -1.57 148.61 81.11
C ASN A 57 -0.47 147.63 81.58
N ALA A 58 -0.21 147.53 82.89
CA ALA A 58 0.77 146.59 83.44
C ALA A 58 0.30 145.12 83.36
N GLU A 59 -1.01 144.86 83.48
CA GLU A 59 -1.60 143.52 83.32
C GLU A 59 -1.40 142.97 81.89
N ILE A 60 -1.68 143.78 80.86
CA ILE A 60 -1.50 143.42 79.44
C ILE A 60 -0.04 143.04 79.18
N LYS A 61 0.90 143.83 79.72
CA LYS A 61 2.35 143.65 79.59
C LYS A 61 2.82 142.31 80.18
N LEU A 62 2.28 141.92 81.34
CA LEU A 62 2.53 140.62 81.96
C LEU A 62 2.05 139.48 81.06
N ASN A 63 0.79 139.52 80.62
CA ASN A 63 0.20 138.45 79.80
C ASN A 63 0.93 138.22 78.47
N GLN A 64 1.42 139.29 77.82
CA GLN A 64 2.26 139.17 76.61
C GLN A 64 3.56 138.38 76.89
N THR A 65 4.26 138.68 77.99
CA THR A 65 5.52 138.01 78.34
C THR A 65 5.38 136.54 78.73
N ILE A 66 4.18 136.09 79.13
CA ILE A 66 3.90 134.67 79.43
C ILE A 66 3.86 133.85 78.13
N GLU A 67 3.26 134.37 77.06
CA GLU A 67 3.15 133.64 75.78
C GLU A 67 4.48 133.66 75.00
N GLU A 68 5.37 134.63 75.22
CA GLU A 68 6.75 134.58 74.72
C GLU A 68 7.52 133.36 75.26
N GLU A 69 7.44 133.08 76.56
CA GLU A 69 8.12 131.92 77.20
C GLU A 69 7.67 130.60 76.58
N LYS A 70 6.36 130.43 76.45
CA LYS A 70 5.71 129.21 75.95
C LYS A 70 6.06 128.90 74.49
N ASN A 71 6.20 129.93 73.65
CA ASN A 71 6.68 129.76 72.28
C ASN A 71 8.18 129.47 72.20
N ALA A 72 8.99 130.06 73.09
CA ALA A 72 10.43 129.78 73.14
C ALA A 72 10.74 128.34 73.62
N GLN A 73 9.90 127.74 74.49
CA GLN A 73 10.06 126.35 74.94
C GLN A 73 9.89 125.36 73.77
N LYS A 74 8.80 125.48 72.99
CA LYS A 74 8.53 124.60 71.84
C LYS A 74 9.66 124.55 70.81
N LEU A 75 10.43 125.64 70.68
CA LEU A 75 11.57 125.71 69.76
C LEU A 75 12.75 124.84 70.22
N VAL A 76 12.98 124.72 71.54
CA VAL A 76 14.02 123.85 72.11
C VAL A 76 13.70 122.39 71.81
N ASP A 77 12.48 121.98 72.15
CA ASP A 77 12.02 120.59 72.09
C ASP A 77 12.19 120.01 70.67
N LYS A 78 11.89 120.79 69.63
CA LYS A 78 12.08 120.40 68.22
C LYS A 78 13.56 120.19 67.85
N MET A 79 14.43 121.14 68.19
CA MET A 79 15.86 121.07 67.84
C MET A 79 16.55 119.90 68.54
N GLN A 80 16.07 119.51 69.72
CA GLN A 80 16.61 118.41 70.49
C GLN A 80 16.33 117.04 69.83
N GLN A 81 15.16 116.90 69.19
CA GLN A 81 14.80 115.72 68.40
C GLN A 81 15.62 115.62 67.09
N GLU A 82 15.82 116.72 66.38
CA GLU A 82 16.61 116.75 65.14
C GLU A 82 18.07 116.34 65.40
N HIS A 83 18.70 116.88 66.47
CA HIS A 83 20.08 116.57 66.83
C HIS A 83 20.31 115.06 67.06
N ALA A 84 19.42 114.39 67.81
CA ALA A 84 19.52 112.96 68.11
C ALA A 84 19.60 112.08 66.85
N SER A 85 18.88 112.43 65.77
CA SER A 85 18.87 111.66 64.51
C SER A 85 20.22 111.68 63.77
N THR A 86 21.00 112.76 63.92
CA THR A 86 22.28 112.93 63.22
C THR A 86 23.37 112.04 63.80
N VAL A 87 23.35 111.82 65.13
CA VAL A 87 24.27 110.94 65.86
C VAL A 87 24.22 109.51 65.31
N THR A 88 23.02 108.95 65.12
CA THR A 88 22.83 107.59 64.64
C THR A 88 23.37 107.39 63.22
N ASN A 89 23.18 108.39 62.35
CA ASN A 89 23.61 108.32 60.95
C ASN A 89 25.13 108.46 60.79
N LYS A 90 25.79 109.28 61.62
CA LYS A 90 27.25 109.36 61.70
C LYS A 90 27.87 107.98 62.01
N ASN A 91 27.39 107.32 63.07
CA ASN A 91 28.01 106.08 63.56
C ASN A 91 27.95 104.94 62.52
N LYS A 92 26.81 104.80 61.80
CA LYS A 92 26.67 103.81 60.72
C LYS A 92 27.70 103.99 59.58
N ALA A 93 28.14 105.22 59.33
CA ALA A 93 29.12 105.51 58.29
C ALA A 93 30.57 105.24 58.72
N ASP A 94 30.90 105.35 60.02
CA ASP A 94 32.24 105.00 60.54
C ASP A 94 32.48 103.48 60.44
N ASP A 95 31.47 102.63 60.68
CA ASP A 95 31.62 101.16 60.58
C ASP A 95 31.71 100.64 59.14
N ALA A 96 30.99 101.25 58.19
CA ALA A 96 31.09 100.92 56.77
C ALA A 96 32.51 101.17 56.21
N LEU A 97 33.20 102.21 56.72
CA LEU A 97 34.58 102.52 56.33
C LEU A 97 35.57 101.45 56.81
N LYS A 98 35.43 100.92 58.03
CA LYS A 98 36.31 99.84 58.54
C LYS A 98 36.28 98.60 57.65
N GLN A 99 35.10 98.16 57.22
CA GLN A 99 34.97 96.97 56.37
C GLN A 99 35.62 97.16 55.00
N ALA A 100 35.44 98.35 54.39
CA ALA A 100 36.06 98.67 53.11
C ALA A 100 37.59 98.80 53.20
N GLN A 101 38.11 99.33 54.31
CA GLN A 101 39.57 99.39 54.57
C GLN A 101 40.19 98.00 54.66
N GLU A 102 39.56 97.06 55.38
CA GLU A 102 40.13 95.72 55.57
C GLU A 102 40.15 94.91 54.27
N PHE A 103 39.09 95.00 53.45
CA PHE A 103 39.07 94.34 52.14
C PHE A 103 40.12 94.94 51.17
N ALA A 104 40.34 96.25 51.21
CA ALA A 104 41.35 96.91 50.37
C ALA A 104 42.79 96.49 50.71
N LYS A 105 43.13 96.28 52.00
CA LYS A 105 44.45 95.76 52.41
C LYS A 105 44.77 94.39 51.78
N GLN A 106 43.76 93.56 51.56
CA GLN A 106 43.97 92.17 51.11
C GLN A 106 44.24 92.05 49.60
N ALA A 107 43.98 93.09 48.81
CA ALA A 107 44.06 93.11 47.35
C ALA A 107 45.39 93.71 46.84
N SER A 108 46.52 93.08 47.19
CA SER A 108 47.86 93.53 46.75
C SER A 108 48.09 93.31 45.24
N PRO A 109 48.93 94.13 44.57
CA PRO A 109 49.27 93.96 43.15
C PRO A 109 49.84 92.57 42.82
N GLU A 110 50.60 91.99 43.75
CA GLU A 110 51.20 90.67 43.62
C GLU A 110 50.16 89.53 43.61
N LYS A 111 49.11 89.63 44.44
CA LYS A 111 47.98 88.68 44.40
C LYS A 111 47.21 88.78 43.08
N ILE A 112 47.02 89.99 42.54
CA ILE A 112 46.39 90.20 41.23
C ILE A 112 47.21 89.52 40.14
N LYS A 113 48.52 89.77 40.09
CA LYS A 113 49.45 89.18 39.10
C LYS A 113 49.48 87.64 39.18
N ASN A 114 49.43 87.07 40.39
CA ASN A 114 49.38 85.61 40.57
C ASN A 114 48.03 85.01 40.13
N ALA A 115 46.91 85.68 40.37
CA ALA A 115 45.59 85.27 39.88
C ALA A 115 45.49 85.34 38.34
N GLU A 116 46.12 86.34 37.71
CA GLU A 116 46.22 86.44 36.25
C GLU A 116 47.10 85.33 35.64
N LYS A 117 48.14 84.90 36.35
CA LYS A 117 48.99 83.76 35.92
C LYS A 117 48.23 82.43 35.97
N ASP A 118 47.44 82.17 37.02
CA ASP A 118 46.57 80.98 37.07
C ASP A 118 45.51 81.02 35.96
N LEU A 119 44.89 82.18 35.71
CA LEU A 119 43.92 82.36 34.63
C LEU A 119 44.48 81.91 33.26
N VAL A 120 45.71 82.27 32.91
CA VAL A 120 46.37 81.82 31.66
C VAL A 120 46.68 80.31 31.68
N ALA A 121 47.04 79.74 32.83
CA ALA A 121 47.23 78.30 32.97
C ALA A 121 45.92 77.51 32.79
N LYS A 122 44.80 78.01 33.34
CA LYS A 122 43.46 77.43 33.14
C LYS A 122 43.00 77.55 31.68
N GLN A 123 43.23 78.68 31.00
CA GLN A 123 42.97 78.82 29.56
C GLN A 123 43.74 77.78 28.73
N THR A 124 45.02 77.55 29.07
CA THR A 124 45.86 76.55 28.39
C THR A 124 45.34 75.12 28.63
N THR A 125 44.85 74.82 29.84
CA THR A 125 44.21 73.54 30.17
C THR A 125 42.91 73.33 29.39
N VAL A 126 42.09 74.37 29.18
CA VAL A 126 40.88 74.27 28.34
C VAL A 126 41.24 73.89 26.91
N ARG A 127 42.18 74.57 26.26
CA ARG A 127 42.59 74.25 24.87
C ARG A 127 43.03 72.80 24.71
N LYS A 128 43.86 72.29 25.62
CA LYS A 128 44.32 70.88 25.62
C LYS A 128 43.19 69.87 25.83
N SER A 129 42.10 70.25 26.51
CA SER A 129 40.90 69.41 26.61
C SER A 129 40.02 69.49 25.37
N GLU A 130 40.00 70.61 24.64
CA GLU A 130 39.30 70.75 23.35
C GLU A 130 39.98 69.94 22.24
N GLU A 131 41.32 69.95 22.20
CA GLU A 131 42.14 69.11 21.30
C GLU A 131 41.84 67.62 21.51
N ARG A 132 41.92 67.14 22.77
CA ARG A 132 41.63 65.74 23.14
C ARG A 132 40.19 65.32 22.82
N LEU A 133 39.23 66.22 22.98
CA LEU A 133 37.83 65.96 22.60
C LEU A 133 37.67 65.81 21.08
N SER A 134 38.36 66.64 20.30
CA SER A 134 38.37 66.53 18.83
C SER A 134 38.99 65.21 18.36
N GLU A 135 40.06 64.74 19.01
CA GLU A 135 40.67 63.44 18.73
C GLU A 135 39.74 62.27 19.11
N ALA A 136 39.12 62.30 20.30
CA ALA A 136 38.21 61.26 20.74
C ALA A 136 36.97 61.11 19.82
N LYS A 137 36.38 62.22 19.37
CA LYS A 137 35.25 62.21 18.41
C LYS A 137 35.64 61.71 17.03
N LYS A 138 36.88 61.97 16.59
CA LYS A 138 37.43 61.42 15.34
C LYS A 138 37.61 59.90 15.45
N ASP A 139 38.13 59.41 16.58
CA ASP A 139 38.33 58.00 16.86
C ASP A 139 37.01 57.21 16.97
N GLU A 140 35.98 57.74 17.67
CA GLU A 140 34.67 57.08 17.70
C GLU A 140 34.07 57.01 16.29
N LYS A 141 34.16 58.09 15.50
CA LYS A 141 33.65 58.12 14.12
C LYS A 141 34.33 57.08 13.21
N GLN A 142 35.63 56.87 13.35
CA GLN A 142 36.36 55.82 12.62
C GLN A 142 35.96 54.40 13.11
N ALA A 143 35.76 54.20 14.40
CA ALA A 143 35.28 52.92 14.94
C ALA A 143 33.84 52.61 14.49
N GLN A 144 32.96 53.60 14.45
CA GLN A 144 31.58 53.50 13.96
C GLN A 144 31.53 53.10 12.47
N ALA A 145 32.28 53.79 11.60
CA ALA A 145 32.37 53.43 10.18
C ALA A 145 32.96 52.01 9.96
N SER A 146 33.84 51.56 10.86
CA SER A 146 34.39 50.19 10.83
C SER A 146 33.33 49.14 11.20
N VAL A 147 32.43 49.44 12.13
CA VAL A 147 31.27 48.59 12.47
C VAL A 147 30.32 48.50 11.26
N GLU A 148 29.90 49.62 10.68
CA GLU A 148 28.96 49.68 9.54
C GLU A 148 29.46 48.90 8.31
N LYS A 149 30.77 49.00 8.02
CA LYS A 149 31.43 48.22 6.97
C LYS A 149 31.37 46.72 7.27
N GLN A 150 31.56 46.31 8.52
CA GLN A 150 31.47 44.89 8.92
C GLN A 150 30.02 44.38 8.94
N GLU A 151 29.03 45.20 9.31
CA GLU A 151 27.61 44.83 9.23
C GLU A 151 27.19 44.56 7.78
N THR A 152 27.71 45.34 6.83
CA THR A 152 27.52 45.10 5.40
C THR A 152 28.09 43.74 4.96
N VAL A 153 29.27 43.35 5.46
CA VAL A 153 29.87 42.03 5.22
C VAL A 153 29.03 40.90 5.83
N VAL A 154 28.63 41.03 7.10
CA VAL A 154 27.77 40.05 7.79
C VAL A 154 26.45 39.86 7.05
N ASN A 155 25.79 40.94 6.63
CA ASN A 155 24.52 40.86 5.90
C ASN A 155 24.67 40.15 4.56
N LYS A 156 25.75 40.41 3.81
CA LYS A 156 26.07 39.69 2.55
C LYS A 156 26.24 38.18 2.78
N VAL A 157 26.91 37.78 3.86
CA VAL A 157 27.07 36.36 4.22
C VAL A 157 25.76 35.74 4.70
N LYS A 158 24.88 36.48 5.40
CA LYS A 158 23.52 36.01 5.75
C LYS A 158 22.69 35.71 4.50
N THR A 159 22.74 36.56 3.47
CA THR A 159 22.10 36.28 2.17
C THR A 159 22.65 35.01 1.51
N GLN A 160 23.96 34.77 1.57
CA GLN A 160 24.58 33.55 1.04
C GLN A 160 24.15 32.29 1.81
N VAL A 161 24.07 32.35 3.14
CA VAL A 161 23.56 31.24 3.97
C VAL A 161 22.09 30.94 3.65
N ALA A 162 21.26 31.97 3.47
CA ALA A 162 19.86 31.81 3.07
C ALA A 162 19.73 31.14 1.69
N GLN A 163 20.49 31.58 0.68
CA GLN A 163 20.50 30.95 -0.64
C GLN A 163 20.93 29.47 -0.56
N ARG A 164 22.01 29.16 0.18
CA ARG A 164 22.47 27.77 0.34
C ARG A 164 21.44 26.88 1.04
N ALA A 165 20.59 27.43 1.92
CA ALA A 165 19.48 26.67 2.51
C ALA A 165 18.39 26.35 1.48
N VAL A 166 18.11 27.25 0.54
CA VAL A 166 17.21 27.00 -0.60
C VAL A 166 17.81 25.96 -1.55
N ASP A 167 19.11 26.03 -1.84
CA ASP A 167 19.81 25.07 -2.70
C ASP A 167 19.77 23.65 -2.12
N VAL A 168 20.01 23.51 -0.80
CA VAL A 168 19.84 22.24 -0.06
C VAL A 168 18.40 21.73 -0.16
N LYS A 169 17.40 22.59 0.08
CA LYS A 169 15.98 22.18 -0.01
C LYS A 169 15.61 21.72 -1.42
N LYS A 170 16.12 22.38 -2.46
CA LYS A 170 15.93 22.01 -3.87
C LYS A 170 16.60 20.67 -4.21
N ALA A 171 17.81 20.42 -3.70
CA ALA A 171 18.47 19.13 -3.83
C ALA A 171 17.72 18.00 -3.09
N GLN A 172 17.17 18.28 -1.91
CA GLN A 172 16.44 17.30 -1.12
C GLN A 172 15.08 16.94 -1.74
N ASN A 173 14.37 17.91 -2.32
CA ASN A 173 13.17 17.63 -3.11
C ASN A 173 13.46 16.69 -4.29
N LYS A 174 14.57 16.90 -5.02
CA LYS A 174 15.01 15.99 -6.10
C LYS A 174 15.31 14.56 -5.61
N VAL A 175 15.84 14.41 -4.39
CA VAL A 175 16.00 13.08 -3.78
C VAL A 175 14.64 12.43 -3.55
N THR A 176 13.67 13.14 -2.96
CA THR A 176 12.31 12.62 -2.75
C THR A 176 11.58 12.31 -4.06
N GLU A 177 11.77 13.10 -5.12
CA GLU A 177 11.25 12.81 -6.46
C GLU A 177 11.85 11.53 -7.05
N ALA A 178 13.17 11.36 -6.95
CA ALA A 178 13.86 10.15 -7.41
C ALA A 178 13.51 8.90 -6.59
N GLU A 179 13.21 9.04 -5.29
CA GLU A 179 12.72 7.96 -4.44
C GLU A 179 11.27 7.57 -4.79
N LYS A 180 10.39 8.54 -5.04
CA LYS A 180 9.00 8.30 -5.50
C LYS A 180 8.91 7.66 -6.88
N ALA A 181 9.94 7.78 -7.73
CA ALA A 181 9.96 7.14 -9.04
C ALA A 181 10.11 5.60 -8.98
N PHE A 182 10.51 5.05 -7.83
CA PHE A 182 10.63 3.60 -7.64
C PHE A 182 9.29 2.95 -7.33
N ASP A 183 8.82 2.12 -8.26
CA ASP A 183 7.74 1.18 -8.00
C ASP A 183 8.33 -0.18 -7.61
N TRP A 184 8.51 -0.37 -6.30
CA TRP A 184 8.97 -1.63 -5.72
C TRP A 184 7.85 -2.68 -5.65
N ASN A 185 6.58 -2.26 -5.62
CA ASN A 185 5.45 -3.18 -5.52
C ASN A 185 5.24 -3.89 -6.86
N THR A 186 5.12 -3.15 -7.97
CA THR A 186 5.01 -3.73 -9.31
C THR A 186 6.21 -4.62 -9.66
N LEU A 187 7.45 -4.23 -9.29
CA LEU A 187 8.62 -5.10 -9.51
C LEU A 187 8.52 -6.42 -8.72
N ARG A 188 8.09 -6.36 -7.45
CA ARG A 188 7.91 -7.54 -6.59
C ARG A 188 6.75 -8.43 -7.07
N GLU A 189 5.66 -7.84 -7.54
CA GLU A 189 4.51 -8.55 -8.11
C GLU A 189 4.90 -9.28 -9.40
N ILE A 190 5.62 -8.62 -10.32
CA ILE A 190 6.11 -9.25 -11.56
C ILE A 190 7.12 -10.38 -11.24
N GLN A 191 7.96 -10.23 -10.22
CA GLN A 191 8.85 -11.30 -9.75
C GLN A 191 8.02 -12.50 -9.24
N GLN A 192 7.06 -12.27 -8.34
CA GLN A 192 6.20 -13.34 -7.82
C GLN A 192 5.32 -14.01 -8.88
N GLU A 193 4.86 -13.26 -9.89
CA GLU A 193 4.17 -13.78 -11.07
C GLU A 193 5.10 -14.68 -11.91
N THR A 194 6.34 -14.24 -12.13
CA THR A 194 7.38 -15.00 -12.83
C THR A 194 7.70 -16.31 -12.11
N ASP A 195 7.92 -16.27 -10.79
CA ASP A 195 8.27 -17.44 -9.98
C ASP A 195 7.12 -18.47 -9.96
N LYS A 196 5.87 -18.00 -9.83
CA LYS A 196 4.67 -18.86 -9.94
C LYS A 196 4.54 -19.51 -11.31
N LEU A 197 4.79 -18.75 -12.39
CA LEU A 197 4.76 -19.29 -13.76
C LEU A 197 5.89 -20.29 -14.01
N ASP A 198 7.10 -20.07 -13.51
CA ASP A 198 8.23 -20.98 -13.65
C ASP A 198 7.98 -22.32 -12.94
N ALA A 199 7.45 -22.27 -11.71
CA ALA A 199 7.00 -23.45 -10.98
C ALA A 199 5.86 -24.20 -11.70
N LYS A 200 4.88 -23.47 -12.27
CA LYS A 200 3.77 -24.04 -13.04
C LYS A 200 4.25 -24.72 -14.34
N VAL A 201 5.20 -24.10 -15.05
CA VAL A 201 5.83 -24.68 -16.25
C VAL A 201 6.56 -25.97 -15.92
N LYS A 202 7.37 -26.00 -14.84
CA LYS A 202 8.03 -27.23 -14.36
C LYS A 202 7.04 -28.34 -13.99
N ALA A 203 5.96 -28.00 -13.29
CA ALA A 203 4.89 -28.96 -12.97
C ALA A 203 4.20 -29.52 -14.22
N ASN A 204 3.93 -28.66 -15.22
CA ASN A 204 3.38 -29.09 -16.51
C ASN A 204 4.36 -29.97 -17.31
N GLN A 205 5.66 -29.66 -17.32
CA GLN A 205 6.70 -30.51 -17.93
C GLN A 205 6.73 -31.90 -17.29
N ASN A 206 6.77 -31.97 -15.96
CA ASN A 206 6.72 -33.24 -15.23
C ASN A 206 5.44 -34.05 -15.55
N LYS A 207 4.29 -33.37 -15.68
CA LYS A 207 3.02 -33.98 -16.08
C LYS A 207 3.04 -34.51 -17.52
N VAL A 208 3.63 -33.77 -18.48
CA VAL A 208 3.81 -34.23 -19.86
C VAL A 208 4.73 -35.44 -19.92
N SER A 209 5.85 -35.44 -19.20
CA SER A 209 6.78 -36.58 -19.13
C SER A 209 6.15 -37.82 -18.48
N SER A 210 5.40 -37.65 -17.39
CA SER A 210 4.66 -38.75 -16.74
C SER A 210 3.61 -39.38 -17.66
N LEU A 211 2.88 -38.55 -18.42
CA LEU A 211 1.92 -39.03 -19.41
C LEU A 211 2.61 -39.71 -20.61
N ALA A 212 3.76 -39.21 -21.07
CA ALA A 212 4.54 -39.83 -22.14
C ALA A 212 5.02 -41.24 -21.76
N SER A 213 5.56 -41.40 -20.55
CA SER A 213 5.95 -42.71 -20.01
C SER A 213 4.74 -43.65 -19.87
N SER A 214 3.58 -43.11 -19.49
CA SER A 214 2.32 -43.88 -19.39
C SER A 214 1.79 -44.36 -20.74
N VAL A 215 1.89 -43.52 -21.80
CA VAL A 215 1.59 -43.91 -23.19
C VAL A 215 2.55 -45.02 -23.62
N SER A 216 3.86 -44.80 -23.51
CA SER A 216 4.90 -45.76 -23.92
C SER A 216 4.74 -47.12 -23.24
N LYS A 217 4.50 -47.15 -21.92
CA LYS A 217 4.22 -48.39 -21.18
C LYS A 217 2.95 -49.08 -21.69
N THR A 218 1.87 -48.33 -21.91
CA THR A 218 0.60 -48.91 -22.40
C THR A 218 0.74 -49.45 -23.83
N GLU A 219 1.58 -48.83 -24.66
CA GLU A 219 1.91 -49.32 -26.01
C GLU A 219 2.77 -50.60 -25.98
N GLN A 220 3.70 -50.72 -25.03
CA GLN A 220 4.43 -51.97 -24.77
C GLN A 220 3.49 -53.08 -24.26
N GLU A 221 2.62 -52.78 -23.29
CA GLU A 221 1.57 -53.69 -22.79
C GLU A 221 0.68 -54.19 -23.96
N ARG A 222 0.28 -53.29 -24.87
CA ARG A 222 -0.51 -53.63 -26.07
C ARG A 222 0.26 -54.49 -27.07
N LYS A 223 1.54 -54.21 -27.34
CA LYS A 223 2.37 -55.05 -28.23
C LYS A 223 2.47 -56.47 -27.69
N ALA A 224 2.78 -56.62 -26.41
CA ALA A 224 2.89 -57.93 -25.76
C ALA A 224 1.54 -58.69 -25.68
N LEU A 225 0.41 -57.97 -25.58
CA LEU A 225 -0.94 -58.56 -25.69
C LEU A 225 -1.21 -59.14 -27.09
N ILE A 226 -0.86 -58.42 -28.14
CA ILE A 226 -1.02 -58.86 -29.53
C ILE A 226 -0.11 -60.07 -29.83
N GLU A 227 1.14 -60.02 -29.37
CA GLU A 227 2.12 -61.10 -29.57
C GLU A 227 1.70 -62.41 -28.89
N ARG A 228 1.35 -62.36 -27.60
CA ARG A 228 0.76 -63.51 -26.89
C ARG A 228 -0.54 -63.97 -27.55
N GLY A 229 -1.36 -63.03 -28.00
CA GLY A 229 -2.63 -63.30 -28.65
C GLY A 229 -2.48 -64.09 -29.94
N ASN A 230 -1.56 -63.67 -30.81
CA ASN A 230 -1.23 -64.36 -32.06
C ASN A 230 -0.63 -65.75 -31.81
N LYS A 231 0.21 -65.91 -30.78
CA LYS A 231 0.76 -67.22 -30.39
C LYS A 231 -0.34 -68.20 -29.96
N THR A 232 -1.30 -67.75 -29.14
CA THR A 232 -2.46 -68.56 -28.73
C THR A 232 -3.39 -68.86 -29.89
N ARG A 233 -3.67 -67.87 -30.76
CA ARG A 233 -4.44 -68.06 -32.00
C ARG A 233 -3.83 -69.16 -32.88
N SER A 234 -2.54 -69.09 -33.15
CA SER A 234 -1.84 -70.09 -33.99
C SER A 234 -1.91 -71.51 -33.40
N THR A 235 -1.85 -71.65 -32.07
CA THR A 235 -2.08 -72.95 -31.41
C THR A 235 -3.52 -73.44 -31.59
N LEU A 236 -4.52 -72.57 -31.45
CA LEU A 236 -5.93 -72.94 -31.63
C LEU A 236 -6.28 -73.25 -33.09
N GLU A 237 -5.70 -72.54 -34.05
CA GLU A 237 -5.81 -72.82 -35.50
C GLU A 237 -5.16 -74.17 -35.86
N LYS A 238 -4.00 -74.49 -35.27
CA LYS A 238 -3.38 -75.83 -35.39
C LYS A 238 -4.28 -76.90 -34.79
N ASN A 239 -4.84 -76.69 -33.59
CA ASN A 239 -5.74 -77.65 -32.95
C ASN A 239 -7.01 -77.88 -33.79
N LEU A 240 -7.58 -76.84 -34.40
CA LEU A 240 -8.70 -76.95 -35.33
C LEU A 240 -8.32 -77.77 -36.57
N LYS A 241 -7.15 -77.53 -37.17
CA LYS A 241 -6.67 -78.30 -38.32
C LYS A 241 -6.35 -79.77 -37.97
N SER A 242 -5.83 -80.02 -36.77
CA SER A 242 -5.59 -81.38 -36.25
C SER A 242 -6.86 -82.12 -35.86
N ALA A 243 -7.99 -81.44 -35.73
CA ALA A 243 -9.28 -82.08 -35.43
C ALA A 243 -9.93 -82.76 -36.65
N GLY A 244 -9.41 -82.53 -37.85
CA GLY A 244 -9.97 -83.03 -39.11
C GLY A 244 -11.09 -82.13 -39.67
N ASP A 245 -11.82 -82.63 -40.65
CA ASP A 245 -12.92 -81.91 -41.30
C ASP A 245 -14.18 -81.83 -40.41
N GLU A 246 -15.11 -80.93 -40.74
CA GLU A 246 -16.37 -80.74 -39.96
C GLU A 246 -17.26 -81.99 -39.94
N PHE A 247 -17.12 -82.87 -40.92
CA PHE A 247 -17.88 -84.12 -41.06
C PHE A 247 -16.92 -85.28 -41.31
N HIS A 248 -17.19 -86.43 -40.69
CA HIS A 248 -16.52 -87.68 -41.05
C HIS A 248 -17.17 -88.25 -42.32
N THR A 249 -16.43 -89.08 -43.08
CA THR A 249 -17.00 -89.89 -44.17
C THR A 249 -17.09 -91.33 -43.69
N VAL A 250 -18.28 -91.92 -43.68
CA VAL A 250 -18.53 -93.28 -43.18
C VAL A 250 -19.24 -94.11 -44.25
N THR A 251 -18.60 -95.19 -44.69
CA THR A 251 -19.16 -96.14 -45.65
C THR A 251 -19.91 -97.26 -44.93
N VAL A 252 -21.12 -97.57 -45.38
CA VAL A 252 -21.96 -98.67 -44.87
C VAL A 252 -22.18 -99.69 -45.97
N SER A 253 -21.87 -100.97 -45.72
CA SER A 253 -22.00 -102.06 -46.68
C SER A 253 -23.28 -102.86 -46.45
N HIS A 254 -24.06 -103.07 -47.51
CA HIS A 254 -25.33 -103.79 -47.52
C HIS A 254 -25.24 -105.03 -48.43
N GLU A 255 -25.47 -106.22 -47.89
CA GLU A 255 -25.60 -107.44 -48.68
C GLU A 255 -26.94 -107.50 -49.40
N ILE A 256 -26.95 -107.88 -50.68
CA ILE A 256 -28.15 -107.87 -51.54
C ILE A 256 -28.48 -109.20 -52.21
N LYS A 257 -27.52 -110.12 -52.36
CA LYS A 257 -27.73 -111.45 -52.95
C LYS A 257 -26.59 -112.40 -52.61
N SER A 258 -26.87 -113.69 -52.49
CA SER A 258 -25.86 -114.76 -52.45
C SER A 258 -26.19 -115.88 -53.45
N ASN A 259 -25.17 -116.38 -54.16
CA ASN A 259 -25.27 -117.53 -55.05
C ASN A 259 -24.22 -118.58 -54.63
N SER A 260 -24.64 -119.79 -54.25
CA SER A 260 -23.72 -120.91 -53.94
C SER A 260 -23.70 -121.93 -55.08
N VAL A 261 -22.58 -122.63 -55.24
CA VAL A 261 -22.49 -123.80 -56.13
C VAL A 261 -23.48 -124.88 -55.68
N SER A 262 -24.40 -125.26 -56.56
CA SER A 262 -25.42 -126.29 -56.29
C SER A 262 -24.81 -127.70 -56.28
N GLU A 263 -25.54 -128.68 -55.74
CA GLU A 263 -25.10 -130.08 -55.85
C GLU A 263 -25.07 -130.55 -57.32
N SER A 264 -26.08 -130.17 -58.12
CA SER A 264 -26.19 -130.50 -59.55
C SER A 264 -25.05 -129.98 -60.43
N GLU A 265 -24.32 -128.94 -60.00
CA GLU A 265 -23.12 -128.46 -60.69
C GLU A 265 -21.85 -129.24 -60.29
N SER A 266 -21.98 -130.21 -59.40
CA SER A 266 -20.84 -130.81 -58.68
C SER A 266 -20.90 -132.33 -58.46
N LYS A 267 -22.02 -132.97 -58.84
CA LYS A 267 -22.19 -134.41 -58.76
C LYS A 267 -22.31 -135.00 -60.16
N THR A 268 -21.98 -136.27 -60.29
CA THR A 268 -22.18 -137.03 -61.53
C THR A 268 -23.17 -138.16 -61.28
N PRO A 269 -24.23 -138.35 -62.09
CA PRO A 269 -25.12 -139.51 -61.93
C PRO A 269 -24.39 -140.80 -62.37
N PRO A 270 -24.68 -141.96 -61.73
CA PRO A 270 -24.17 -143.24 -62.19
C PRO A 270 -24.75 -143.60 -63.57
N LEU A 271 -23.96 -144.30 -64.40
CA LEU A 271 -24.42 -144.84 -65.69
C LEU A 271 -25.36 -146.04 -65.47
N ASP A 272 -26.45 -146.14 -66.23
CA ASP A 272 -27.36 -147.30 -66.19
C ASP A 272 -26.69 -148.58 -66.72
N GLU A 273 -25.99 -148.49 -67.86
CA GLU A 273 -25.21 -149.58 -68.43
C GLU A 273 -23.74 -149.51 -67.96
N LYS A 274 -23.23 -150.63 -67.45
CA LYS A 274 -21.87 -150.74 -66.87
C LYS A 274 -20.82 -151.35 -67.81
N THR A 275 -21.25 -151.89 -68.95
CA THR A 275 -20.38 -152.50 -69.96
C THR A 275 -20.94 -152.35 -71.36
N PHE A 276 -20.08 -152.24 -72.37
CA PHE A 276 -20.47 -152.35 -73.78
C PHE A 276 -19.50 -153.25 -74.56
N VAL A 277 -19.95 -153.79 -75.70
CA VAL A 277 -19.10 -154.58 -76.61
C VAL A 277 -18.47 -153.67 -77.66
N GLY A 278 -17.14 -153.64 -77.72
CA GLY A 278 -16.36 -152.85 -78.66
C GLY A 278 -16.41 -153.40 -80.09
N ARG A 279 -15.99 -152.58 -81.07
CA ARG A 279 -15.92 -152.98 -82.50
C ARG A 279 -14.93 -154.12 -82.77
N ASP A 280 -14.07 -154.44 -81.82
CA ASP A 280 -13.13 -155.56 -81.82
C ASP A 280 -13.68 -156.81 -81.11
N GLY A 281 -14.96 -156.79 -80.70
CA GLY A 281 -15.65 -157.89 -80.02
C GLY A 281 -15.37 -158.01 -78.52
N LYS A 282 -14.59 -157.12 -77.91
CA LYS A 282 -14.28 -157.17 -76.46
C LYS A 282 -15.32 -156.45 -75.62
N THR A 283 -15.66 -156.99 -74.45
CA THR A 283 -16.38 -156.26 -73.41
C THR A 283 -15.47 -155.20 -72.81
N ASN A 284 -15.95 -153.95 -72.78
CA ASN A 284 -15.32 -152.83 -72.10
C ASN A 284 -16.21 -152.42 -70.92
N TYR A 285 -15.59 -152.01 -69.81
CA TYR A 285 -16.26 -151.55 -68.58
C TYR A 285 -16.33 -150.03 -68.58
N VAL A 286 -17.48 -149.48 -68.16
CA VAL A 286 -17.73 -148.04 -68.03
C VAL A 286 -18.21 -147.73 -66.61
N ALA A 287 -17.75 -146.60 -66.08
CA ALA A 287 -18.16 -146.01 -64.82
C ALA A 287 -18.29 -144.49 -65.03
N ALA A 288 -19.13 -143.85 -64.23
CA ALA A 288 -19.29 -142.40 -64.30
C ALA A 288 -18.04 -141.68 -63.80
N ASN A 289 -18.02 -140.36 -63.97
CA ASN A 289 -17.01 -139.51 -63.36
C ASN A 289 -17.22 -139.41 -61.83
N GLU A 290 -16.16 -139.16 -61.07
CA GLU A 290 -16.29 -138.81 -59.65
C GLU A 290 -17.05 -137.49 -59.45
N ASP A 291 -17.83 -137.42 -58.37
CA ASP A 291 -18.26 -136.17 -57.75
C ASP A 291 -17.07 -135.22 -57.51
N VAL A 292 -17.32 -133.92 -57.62
CA VAL A 292 -16.28 -132.88 -57.57
C VAL A 292 -15.65 -132.80 -56.17
N ASN A 293 -14.43 -133.30 -56.06
CA ASN A 293 -13.59 -133.25 -54.87
C ASN A 293 -13.08 -131.82 -54.59
N PHE A 294 -13.94 -130.93 -54.10
CA PHE A 294 -13.58 -129.54 -53.77
C PHE A 294 -12.46 -129.48 -52.71
N SER A 295 -11.58 -128.47 -52.81
CA SER A 295 -10.49 -128.30 -51.85
C SER A 295 -10.88 -127.67 -50.49
N GLY A 296 -12.17 -127.46 -50.23
CA GLY A 296 -12.72 -126.72 -49.08
C GLY A 296 -13.90 -125.84 -49.50
N GLU A 297 -14.20 -124.80 -48.71
CA GLU A 297 -15.24 -123.81 -49.01
C GLU A 297 -14.68 -122.39 -49.12
N ARG A 298 -15.40 -121.48 -49.78
CA ARG A 298 -15.05 -120.06 -49.92
C ARG A 298 -16.29 -119.18 -50.04
N THR A 299 -16.26 -118.00 -49.43
CA THR A 299 -17.14 -116.88 -49.83
C THR A 299 -16.32 -115.86 -50.62
N GLU A 300 -16.82 -115.42 -51.77
CA GLU A 300 -16.23 -114.33 -52.55
C GLU A 300 -17.20 -113.15 -52.67
N THR A 301 -16.76 -111.95 -52.30
CA THR A 301 -17.60 -110.74 -52.34
C THR A 301 -17.49 -110.03 -53.68
N ILE A 302 -18.63 -109.75 -54.30
CA ILE A 302 -18.79 -108.95 -55.51
C ILE A 302 -19.41 -107.61 -55.12
N VAL A 303 -18.65 -106.52 -55.26
CA VAL A 303 -19.18 -105.17 -54.99
C VAL A 303 -19.88 -104.64 -56.24
N VAL A 304 -21.14 -104.23 -56.11
CA VAL A 304 -21.96 -103.63 -57.17
C VAL A 304 -22.09 -102.12 -57.01
N LYS A 305 -22.46 -101.42 -58.09
CA LYS A 305 -22.61 -99.95 -58.11
C LYS A 305 -23.96 -99.51 -57.54
N SER A 306 -25.01 -100.28 -57.81
CA SER A 306 -26.37 -100.05 -57.29
C SER A 306 -27.00 -101.35 -56.78
N LYS A 307 -28.11 -101.25 -56.05
CA LYS A 307 -28.91 -102.42 -55.63
C LYS A 307 -29.55 -103.14 -56.83
N ASP A 308 -29.76 -102.44 -57.95
CA ASP A 308 -30.48 -102.96 -59.12
C ASP A 308 -29.57 -103.70 -60.12
N ASP A 309 -28.25 -103.57 -59.98
CA ASP A 309 -27.23 -104.20 -60.85
C ASP A 309 -27.46 -105.71 -61.01
N ILE A 310 -27.86 -106.40 -59.93
CA ILE A 310 -28.08 -107.86 -59.89
C ILE A 310 -29.30 -108.34 -60.70
N HIS A 311 -30.20 -107.42 -61.09
CA HIS A 311 -31.42 -107.73 -61.84
C HIS A 311 -31.27 -107.48 -63.35
N THR A 312 -30.25 -106.72 -63.77
CA THR A 312 -30.05 -106.28 -65.16
C THR A 312 -28.96 -107.11 -65.85
N PRO A 313 -29.25 -107.83 -66.95
CA PRO A 313 -28.22 -108.54 -67.69
C PRO A 313 -27.22 -107.58 -68.34
N HIS A 314 -25.92 -107.75 -68.08
CA HIS A 314 -24.83 -107.03 -68.74
C HIS A 314 -24.24 -107.87 -69.88
N VAL A 315 -23.56 -107.22 -70.84
CA VAL A 315 -22.74 -107.89 -71.86
C VAL A 315 -21.52 -108.50 -71.18
N VAL A 316 -21.25 -109.77 -71.43
CA VAL A 316 -20.14 -110.50 -70.80
C VAL A 316 -18.81 -110.09 -71.43
N ASP A 317 -17.89 -109.58 -70.61
CA ASP A 317 -16.51 -109.33 -71.03
C ASP A 317 -15.74 -110.67 -71.05
N TYR A 318 -15.68 -111.29 -72.23
CA TYR A 318 -14.97 -112.56 -72.44
C TYR A 318 -13.47 -112.50 -72.11
N LYS A 319 -12.82 -111.32 -72.21
CA LYS A 319 -11.42 -111.16 -71.80
C LYS A 319 -11.31 -111.21 -70.28
N LYS A 320 -12.17 -110.48 -69.57
CA LYS A 320 -12.24 -110.49 -68.10
C LYS A 320 -12.64 -111.85 -67.54
N VAL A 321 -13.58 -112.55 -68.19
CA VAL A 321 -13.87 -113.98 -67.91
C VAL A 321 -12.60 -114.81 -68.12
N SER A 322 -11.90 -114.68 -69.25
CA SER A 322 -10.64 -115.42 -69.51
C SER A 322 -9.58 -115.15 -68.44
N GLU A 323 -9.45 -113.91 -67.96
CA GLU A 323 -8.50 -113.53 -66.90
C GLU A 323 -8.88 -114.16 -65.55
N TYR A 324 -10.17 -114.23 -65.21
CA TYR A 324 -10.62 -114.97 -64.02
C TYR A 324 -10.48 -116.49 -64.17
N VAL A 325 -10.85 -117.09 -65.31
CA VAL A 325 -10.65 -118.54 -65.56
C VAL A 325 -9.17 -118.88 -65.46
N ARG A 326 -8.28 -118.05 -66.01
CA ARG A 326 -6.83 -118.20 -65.88
C ARG A 326 -6.38 -118.18 -64.42
N ASN A 327 -6.85 -117.22 -63.63
CA ASN A 327 -6.47 -117.13 -62.21
C ASN A 327 -6.99 -118.33 -61.40
N TYR A 328 -8.19 -118.81 -61.72
CA TYR A 328 -8.76 -120.04 -61.15
C TYR A 328 -8.01 -121.30 -61.61
N LEU A 329 -7.54 -121.38 -62.87
CA LEU A 329 -6.66 -122.47 -63.35
C LEU A 329 -5.31 -122.50 -62.62
N ILE A 330 -4.72 -121.33 -62.35
CA ILE A 330 -3.48 -121.22 -61.57
C ILE A 330 -3.71 -121.75 -60.15
N GLU A 331 -4.83 -121.39 -59.51
CA GLU A 331 -5.17 -121.92 -58.20
C GLU A 331 -5.47 -123.42 -58.21
N LEU A 332 -6.21 -123.92 -59.20
CA LEU A 332 -6.50 -125.34 -59.40
C LEU A 332 -5.21 -126.17 -59.51
N ARG A 333 -4.26 -125.72 -60.33
CA ARG A 333 -2.94 -126.37 -60.45
C ARG A 333 -2.15 -126.30 -59.15
N ARG A 334 -2.10 -125.12 -58.51
CA ARG A 334 -1.44 -124.90 -57.20
C ARG A 334 -1.95 -125.84 -56.11
N ILE A 335 -3.26 -126.01 -55.99
CA ILE A 335 -3.92 -126.90 -54.99
C ILE A 335 -3.46 -128.35 -55.15
N ASN A 336 -3.28 -128.82 -56.38
CA ASN A 336 -2.85 -130.18 -56.69
C ASN A 336 -1.31 -130.34 -56.66
N GLY A 337 -0.56 -129.24 -56.49
CA GLY A 337 0.90 -129.22 -56.56
C GLY A 337 1.42 -129.45 -57.99
N ILE A 338 0.72 -128.88 -58.98
CA ILE A 338 1.09 -128.84 -60.39
C ILE A 338 1.69 -127.47 -60.67
N ASP A 339 2.90 -127.43 -61.22
CA ASP A 339 3.66 -126.22 -61.54
C ASP A 339 3.75 -125.93 -63.05
N ILE A 340 3.03 -126.69 -63.89
CA ILE A 340 2.86 -126.42 -65.32
C ILE A 340 2.21 -125.03 -65.49
N PRO A 341 2.88 -124.05 -66.13
CA PRO A 341 2.40 -122.67 -66.18
C PRO A 341 1.12 -122.52 -67.00
N VAL A 342 0.19 -121.70 -66.50
CA VAL A 342 -0.99 -121.27 -67.26
C VAL A 342 -0.62 -120.01 -68.06
N PRO A 343 -0.63 -120.06 -69.41
CA PRO A 343 -0.21 -118.93 -70.24
C PRO A 343 -1.09 -117.68 -70.02
N PRO A 344 -0.60 -116.47 -70.35
CA PRO A 344 -1.38 -115.23 -70.26
C PRO A 344 -2.61 -115.25 -71.17
N VAL A 345 -3.61 -114.41 -70.86
CA VAL A 345 -4.68 -114.13 -71.83
C VAL A 345 -4.09 -113.32 -72.98
N THR A 346 -4.23 -113.79 -74.22
CA THR A 346 -3.63 -113.13 -75.39
C THR A 346 -4.64 -112.82 -76.48
N GLU A 347 -4.37 -111.76 -77.23
CA GLU A 347 -5.18 -111.32 -78.37
C GLU A 347 -5.27 -112.40 -79.47
N LYS A 348 -4.20 -113.19 -79.69
CA LYS A 348 -4.21 -114.33 -80.61
C LYS A 348 -5.19 -115.41 -80.16
N ALA A 349 -5.14 -115.79 -78.89
CA ALA A 349 -6.02 -116.80 -78.33
C ALA A 349 -7.48 -116.34 -78.30
N LEU A 350 -7.75 -115.07 -77.94
CA LEU A 350 -9.10 -114.49 -77.97
C LEU A 350 -9.69 -114.50 -79.37
N LYS A 351 -8.92 -114.12 -80.40
CA LYS A 351 -9.35 -114.17 -81.81
C LYS A 351 -9.61 -115.59 -82.29
N TYR A 352 -8.73 -116.54 -81.98
CA TYR A 352 -8.91 -117.94 -82.35
C TYR A 352 -10.13 -118.56 -81.66
N GLY A 353 -10.27 -118.39 -80.34
CA GLY A 353 -11.41 -118.90 -79.58
C GLY A 353 -12.74 -118.32 -80.07
N LYS A 354 -12.78 -117.03 -80.40
CA LYS A 354 -13.97 -116.40 -81.00
C LYS A 354 -14.29 -116.99 -82.38
N ALA A 355 -13.29 -117.18 -83.23
CA ALA A 355 -13.48 -117.76 -84.57
C ALA A 355 -13.94 -119.23 -84.51
N ARG A 356 -13.41 -120.03 -83.58
CA ARG A 356 -13.88 -121.41 -83.32
C ARG A 356 -15.34 -121.44 -82.83
N ALA A 357 -15.71 -120.55 -81.91
CA ALA A 357 -17.09 -120.43 -81.46
C ALA A 357 -18.03 -119.96 -82.60
N ASP A 358 -17.59 -119.07 -83.48
CA ASP A 358 -18.32 -118.67 -84.68
C ASP A 358 -18.47 -119.82 -85.69
N GLU A 359 -17.46 -120.67 -85.85
CA GLU A 359 -17.53 -121.88 -86.68
C GLU A 359 -18.55 -122.89 -86.11
N MET A 360 -18.56 -123.13 -84.79
CA MET A 360 -19.56 -124.00 -84.15
C MET A 360 -20.98 -123.43 -84.32
N VAL A 361 -21.16 -122.12 -84.14
CA VAL A 361 -22.44 -121.43 -84.35
C VAL A 361 -22.91 -121.48 -85.81
N ALA A 362 -22.00 -121.36 -86.77
CA ALA A 362 -22.34 -121.39 -88.20
C ALA A 362 -22.76 -122.78 -88.69
N ASN A 363 -22.28 -123.85 -88.06
CA ASN A 363 -22.61 -125.24 -88.40
C ASN A 363 -23.69 -125.86 -87.47
N ASP A 364 -24.18 -125.13 -86.47
CA ASP A 364 -24.98 -125.62 -85.33
C ASP A 364 -24.48 -126.96 -84.74
N LYS A 365 -23.17 -127.04 -84.48
CA LYS A 365 -22.53 -128.29 -84.04
C LYS A 365 -21.43 -128.05 -83.02
N LEU A 366 -21.54 -128.69 -81.86
CA LEU A 366 -20.43 -128.90 -80.93
C LEU A 366 -19.44 -129.88 -81.59
N SER A 367 -18.24 -129.42 -81.95
CA SER A 367 -17.31 -130.22 -82.75
C SER A 367 -15.86 -129.76 -82.60
N HIS A 368 -14.96 -130.67 -82.21
CA HIS A 368 -13.51 -130.41 -82.25
C HIS A 368 -12.93 -130.39 -83.68
N ASP A 369 -13.66 -130.94 -84.66
CA ASP A 369 -13.36 -130.73 -86.08
C ASP A 369 -13.38 -129.22 -86.41
N THR A 370 -12.38 -128.76 -87.17
CA THR A 370 -12.27 -127.37 -87.62
C THR A 370 -11.70 -127.27 -89.04
N LYS A 371 -12.08 -126.23 -89.77
CA LYS A 371 -11.44 -125.81 -91.02
C LYS A 371 -10.42 -124.68 -90.80
N LEU A 372 -10.37 -124.10 -89.60
CA LEU A 372 -9.40 -123.08 -89.22
C LEU A 372 -8.01 -123.71 -89.08
N LYS A 373 -6.96 -122.97 -89.43
CA LYS A 373 -5.57 -123.42 -89.32
C LYS A 373 -4.82 -122.59 -88.29
N ASN A 374 -4.06 -123.25 -87.42
CA ASN A 374 -3.22 -122.61 -86.39
C ASN A 374 -2.33 -121.50 -86.97
N GLN A 375 -1.81 -121.73 -88.19
CA GLN A 375 -0.93 -120.81 -88.91
C GLN A 375 -1.63 -119.48 -89.27
N ASP A 376 -2.92 -119.50 -89.60
CA ASP A 376 -3.70 -118.31 -90.00
C ASP A 376 -3.88 -117.34 -88.80
N PHE A 377 -3.80 -117.87 -87.58
CA PHE A 377 -3.84 -117.11 -86.32
C PHE A 377 -2.43 -116.90 -85.71
N GLY A 378 -1.38 -117.34 -86.42
CA GLY A 378 0.01 -117.11 -86.07
C GLY A 378 0.52 -117.89 -84.86
N PHE A 379 0.09 -119.14 -84.68
CA PHE A 379 0.67 -120.10 -83.72
C PHE A 379 0.88 -121.48 -84.36
N LYS A 380 1.53 -122.40 -83.64
CA LYS A 380 1.95 -123.71 -84.15
C LYS A 380 0.98 -124.80 -83.74
N ASP A 381 0.67 -124.87 -82.45
CA ASP A 381 -0.11 -125.94 -81.83
C ASP A 381 -1.18 -125.36 -80.89
N ALA A 382 -2.28 -126.09 -80.70
CA ALA A 382 -3.38 -125.70 -79.84
C ALA A 382 -4.16 -126.90 -79.28
N THR A 383 -4.79 -126.69 -78.13
CA THR A 383 -5.80 -127.58 -77.57
C THR A 383 -6.98 -126.75 -77.05
N GLU A 384 -8.15 -127.36 -76.96
CA GLU A 384 -9.40 -126.70 -76.59
C GLU A 384 -10.30 -127.66 -75.82
N ASN A 385 -10.97 -127.14 -74.79
CA ASN A 385 -12.26 -127.68 -74.38
C ASN A 385 -13.35 -126.92 -75.14
N ALA A 386 -14.37 -127.63 -75.62
CA ALA A 386 -15.53 -127.04 -76.29
C ALA A 386 -16.75 -127.13 -75.37
N THR A 387 -17.64 -126.13 -75.43
CA THR A 387 -18.86 -126.07 -74.64
C THR A 387 -20.06 -125.59 -75.46
N ALA A 388 -21.25 -125.94 -74.99
CA ALA A 388 -22.53 -125.45 -75.49
C ALA A 388 -23.37 -124.93 -74.31
N GLY A 389 -23.76 -123.65 -74.34
CA GLY A 389 -24.62 -123.02 -73.34
C GLY A 389 -23.94 -122.37 -72.11
N SER A 390 -22.67 -122.64 -71.81
CA SER A 390 -22.06 -122.23 -70.52
C SER A 390 -21.64 -120.76 -70.37
N VAL A 391 -21.31 -120.04 -71.47
CA VAL A 391 -20.93 -118.59 -71.40
C VAL A 391 -21.70 -117.74 -72.44
N PRO A 392 -22.89 -117.23 -72.10
CA PRO A 392 -23.72 -116.45 -73.01
C PRO A 392 -23.16 -115.04 -73.27
N GLU A 393 -23.63 -114.39 -74.34
CA GLU A 393 -23.33 -112.97 -74.66
C GLU A 393 -23.72 -112.02 -73.51
N LYS A 394 -24.78 -112.35 -72.75
CA LYS A 394 -25.33 -111.51 -71.68
C LYS A 394 -25.68 -112.33 -70.45
N SER A 395 -25.35 -111.80 -69.25
CA SER A 395 -25.53 -112.50 -67.98
C SER A 395 -25.95 -111.56 -66.84
N ARG A 396 -26.61 -112.12 -65.81
CA ARG A 396 -26.83 -111.48 -64.49
C ARG A 396 -25.77 -111.87 -63.46
N LEU A 397 -24.92 -112.86 -63.77
CA LEU A 397 -23.82 -113.30 -62.91
C LEU A 397 -22.57 -112.51 -63.30
N SER A 398 -21.79 -112.07 -62.30
CA SER A 398 -20.51 -111.40 -62.54
C SER A 398 -19.56 -112.25 -63.39
N GLU A 399 -18.64 -111.61 -64.11
CA GLU A 399 -17.66 -112.30 -64.97
C GLU A 399 -16.75 -113.24 -64.16
N LYS A 400 -16.63 -113.00 -62.85
CA LYS A 400 -15.91 -113.85 -61.90
C LYS A 400 -16.69 -115.12 -61.52
N GLU A 401 -17.99 -114.99 -61.28
CA GLU A 401 -18.88 -116.13 -61.04
C GLU A 401 -19.04 -116.98 -62.31
N LEU A 402 -19.17 -116.34 -63.49
CA LEU A 402 -19.16 -117.03 -64.78
C LEU A 402 -17.87 -117.84 -64.98
N ALA A 403 -16.71 -117.23 -64.74
CA ALA A 403 -15.43 -117.90 -64.88
C ALA A 403 -15.26 -119.13 -63.96
N TYR A 404 -15.79 -119.06 -62.74
CA TYR A 404 -15.80 -120.21 -61.83
C TYR A 404 -16.74 -121.31 -62.33
N LYS A 405 -17.98 -120.97 -62.71
CA LYS A 405 -18.99 -121.94 -63.18
C LYS A 405 -18.59 -122.61 -64.49
N GLU A 406 -18.00 -121.86 -65.42
CA GLU A 406 -17.43 -122.40 -66.66
C GLU A 406 -16.36 -123.46 -66.38
N LEU A 407 -15.37 -123.12 -65.54
CA LEU A 407 -14.27 -124.03 -65.20
C LEU A 407 -14.76 -125.26 -64.42
N LEU A 408 -15.80 -125.11 -63.60
CA LEU A 408 -16.49 -126.22 -62.95
C LEU A 408 -17.22 -127.10 -63.97
N SER A 409 -17.87 -126.53 -64.99
CA SER A 409 -18.55 -127.31 -66.03
C SER A 409 -17.59 -128.19 -66.85
N TYR A 410 -16.39 -127.70 -67.19
CA TYR A 410 -15.35 -128.55 -67.79
C TYR A 410 -14.74 -129.58 -66.84
N PHE A 411 -14.81 -129.35 -65.53
CA PHE A 411 -14.29 -130.29 -64.53
C PHE A 411 -15.34 -131.37 -64.16
N ASN A 412 -16.63 -131.05 -64.28
CA ASN A 412 -17.76 -131.93 -63.99
C ASN A 412 -18.63 -132.20 -65.23
N ASP A 413 -18.00 -132.37 -66.40
CA ASP A 413 -18.71 -132.86 -67.57
C ASP A 413 -19.00 -134.37 -67.42
N TYR A 414 -20.26 -134.73 -67.60
CA TYR A 414 -20.74 -136.11 -67.61
C TYR A 414 -20.83 -136.68 -69.04
N SER A 415 -20.91 -135.84 -70.08
CA SER A 415 -21.23 -136.29 -71.44
C SER A 415 -20.17 -137.23 -72.02
N ASN A 416 -18.89 -137.04 -71.68
CA ASN A 416 -17.81 -137.93 -72.07
C ASN A 416 -17.83 -139.32 -71.39
N ALA A 417 -18.52 -139.51 -70.26
CA ALA A 417 -18.43 -140.73 -69.46
C ALA A 417 -19.07 -141.97 -70.11
N SER A 418 -20.02 -141.76 -71.03
CA SER A 418 -20.79 -142.83 -71.68
C SER A 418 -20.14 -143.42 -72.94
N LEU A 419 -19.07 -142.79 -73.46
CA LEU A 419 -18.53 -143.10 -74.80
C LEU A 419 -17.25 -143.95 -74.79
N TYR A 420 -16.58 -144.09 -73.64
CA TYR A 420 -15.30 -144.80 -73.55
C TYR A 420 -15.22 -145.68 -72.30
N GLY A 421 -14.72 -146.89 -72.48
CA GLY A 421 -14.53 -147.87 -71.40
C GLY A 421 -13.11 -148.42 -71.33
N ALA A 422 -12.85 -149.24 -70.32
CA ALA A 422 -11.57 -149.92 -70.11
C ALA A 422 -11.71 -151.45 -70.25
N SER A 423 -10.60 -152.14 -70.50
CA SER A 423 -10.58 -153.61 -70.66
C SER A 423 -10.82 -154.38 -69.35
N THR A 424 -10.80 -153.70 -68.20
CA THR A 424 -11.01 -154.30 -66.87
C THR A 424 -11.87 -153.38 -65.99
N PRO A 425 -12.62 -153.90 -65.01
CA PRO A 425 -13.43 -153.08 -64.10
C PRO A 425 -12.60 -152.30 -63.06
N LYS A 426 -11.27 -152.45 -63.04
CA LYS A 426 -10.36 -151.74 -62.11
C LYS A 426 -9.66 -150.53 -62.74
N GLU A 427 -9.90 -150.32 -64.02
CA GLU A 427 -9.37 -149.23 -64.82
C GLU A 427 -10.56 -148.40 -65.33
N ALA A 428 -10.33 -147.12 -65.58
CA ALA A 428 -11.31 -146.26 -66.24
C ALA A 428 -10.65 -145.59 -67.45
N ASN A 429 -11.45 -145.20 -68.44
CA ASN A 429 -10.91 -144.57 -69.62
C ASN A 429 -10.59 -143.08 -69.35
N THR A 430 -9.38 -142.63 -69.68
CA THR A 430 -8.97 -141.23 -69.46
C THR A 430 -9.76 -140.24 -70.30
N PHE A 431 -10.39 -140.67 -71.40
CA PHE A 431 -11.27 -139.82 -72.20
C PHE A 431 -12.58 -139.43 -71.49
N ASN A 432 -13.05 -140.21 -70.49
CA ASN A 432 -14.21 -139.82 -69.65
C ASN A 432 -13.93 -138.49 -68.91
N TYR A 433 -12.66 -138.21 -68.65
CA TYR A 433 -12.15 -136.97 -68.07
C TYR A 433 -11.43 -136.07 -69.09
N GLY A 434 -11.74 -136.22 -70.39
CA GLY A 434 -11.04 -135.54 -71.48
C GLY A 434 -10.86 -134.05 -71.24
N HIS A 435 -11.92 -133.37 -70.75
CA HIS A 435 -11.87 -131.95 -70.44
C HIS A 435 -11.01 -131.57 -69.24
N ARG A 436 -10.79 -132.45 -68.24
CA ARG A 436 -9.87 -132.18 -67.10
C ARG A 436 -8.40 -132.14 -67.55
N ILE A 437 -8.03 -132.87 -68.61
CA ILE A 437 -6.63 -132.98 -69.04
C ILE A 437 -6.08 -131.63 -69.54
N PRO A 438 -6.73 -130.86 -70.44
CA PRO A 438 -6.32 -129.49 -70.75
C PRO A 438 -6.20 -128.55 -69.54
N LEU A 439 -7.14 -128.60 -68.57
CA LEU A 439 -7.12 -127.71 -67.39
C LEU A 439 -5.81 -127.85 -66.61
N LEU A 440 -5.26 -129.06 -66.53
CA LEU A 440 -4.13 -129.42 -65.67
C LEU A 440 -2.81 -129.52 -66.43
N ALA A 441 -2.84 -130.10 -67.64
CA ALA A 441 -1.65 -130.46 -68.42
C ALA A 441 -1.25 -129.42 -69.47
N ALA A 442 -2.19 -128.62 -70.00
CA ALA A 442 -1.90 -127.74 -71.12
C ALA A 442 -1.05 -126.53 -70.71
N SER A 443 -0.02 -126.27 -71.50
CA SER A 443 0.86 -125.10 -71.45
C SER A 443 0.80 -124.40 -72.81
N GLY A 444 1.59 -123.34 -73.00
CA GLY A 444 1.70 -122.64 -74.26
C GLY A 444 2.16 -121.21 -74.09
N THR A 445 1.85 -120.36 -75.06
CA THR A 445 2.13 -118.92 -75.04
C THR A 445 0.87 -118.07 -74.88
N GLY A 446 -0.32 -118.62 -75.17
CA GLY A 446 -1.60 -117.93 -74.97
C GLY A 446 -2.71 -118.82 -74.43
N PHE A 447 -3.61 -118.21 -73.65
CA PHE A 447 -4.87 -118.77 -73.18
C PHE A 447 -6.03 -117.84 -73.58
N ALA A 448 -7.23 -118.39 -73.81
CA ALA A 448 -8.46 -117.60 -73.87
C ALA A 448 -9.70 -118.48 -73.70
N LEU A 449 -10.79 -117.84 -73.30
CA LEU A 449 -12.14 -118.30 -73.58
C LEU A 449 -12.74 -117.41 -74.66
N GLY A 450 -13.30 -118.03 -75.70
CA GLY A 450 -14.09 -117.37 -76.72
C GLY A 450 -15.44 -118.05 -76.88
N ALA A 451 -16.51 -117.27 -76.98
CA ALA A 451 -17.86 -117.80 -77.19
C ALA A 451 -18.68 -116.91 -78.14
N SER A 452 -19.70 -117.52 -78.73
CA SER A 452 -20.61 -116.91 -79.68
C SER A 452 -22.03 -117.37 -79.39
N SER A 453 -22.98 -116.44 -79.44
CA SER A 453 -24.41 -116.69 -79.21
C SER A 453 -25.21 -116.51 -80.50
N SER A 454 -26.26 -117.31 -80.68
CA SER A 454 -27.19 -117.22 -81.81
C SER A 454 -28.56 -117.78 -81.44
N LYS A 455 -29.63 -117.08 -81.81
CA LYS A 455 -31.01 -117.59 -81.64
C LYS A 455 -31.38 -118.71 -82.63
N LYS A 456 -30.45 -119.11 -83.50
CA LYS A 456 -30.63 -120.15 -84.52
C LYS A 456 -29.94 -121.47 -84.16
N THR A 457 -29.21 -121.54 -83.04
CA THR A 457 -28.46 -122.72 -82.64
C THR A 457 -29.18 -123.51 -81.55
N THR A 458 -29.03 -124.84 -81.58
CA THR A 458 -29.68 -125.81 -80.69
C THR A 458 -29.44 -125.51 -79.20
N PHE A 459 -28.25 -125.01 -78.85
CA PHE A 459 -27.87 -124.68 -77.47
C PHE A 459 -27.83 -123.16 -77.18
N GLY A 460 -28.22 -122.31 -78.14
CA GLY A 460 -28.21 -120.85 -78.02
C GLY A 460 -26.83 -120.18 -77.99
N ASN A 461 -25.79 -120.85 -77.49
CA ASN A 461 -24.39 -120.42 -77.60
C ASN A 461 -23.45 -121.64 -77.70
N TYR A 462 -22.34 -121.46 -78.41
CA TYR A 462 -21.16 -122.32 -78.34
C TYR A 462 -19.96 -121.53 -77.85
N GLY A 463 -18.96 -122.23 -77.29
CA GLY A 463 -17.71 -121.64 -76.86
C GLY A 463 -16.56 -122.63 -76.86
N VAL A 464 -15.34 -122.11 -76.80
CA VAL A 464 -14.13 -122.88 -76.53
C VAL A 464 -13.27 -122.18 -75.49
N MET A 465 -12.66 -122.98 -74.62
CA MET A 465 -11.57 -122.57 -73.74
C MET A 465 -10.28 -123.16 -74.30
N THR A 466 -9.45 -122.31 -74.91
CA THR A 466 -8.30 -122.71 -75.75
C THR A 466 -6.96 -122.33 -75.13
N PHE A 467 -5.98 -123.23 -75.28
CA PHE A 467 -4.55 -122.98 -75.08
C PHE A 467 -3.86 -123.03 -76.43
N ILE A 468 -3.02 -122.03 -76.73
CA ILE A 468 -2.24 -121.95 -77.96
C ILE A 468 -0.75 -121.87 -77.64
N SER A 469 0.10 -122.40 -78.54
CA SER A 469 1.55 -122.36 -78.41
C SER A 469 2.22 -121.99 -79.74
N GLU A 470 3.10 -121.00 -79.69
CA GLU A 470 3.82 -120.48 -80.86
C GLU A 470 5.13 -121.23 -81.18
N ALA A 471 5.64 -122.07 -80.27
CA ALA A 471 6.97 -122.69 -80.42
C ALA A 471 6.99 -124.22 -80.18
N LYS A 472 6.54 -124.65 -79.00
CA LYS A 472 6.44 -126.05 -78.57
C LYS A 472 5.04 -126.61 -78.81
N GLY A 473 4.83 -127.92 -78.67
CA GLY A 473 3.49 -128.46 -78.48
C GLY A 473 2.89 -128.00 -77.14
N VAL A 474 1.57 -127.91 -77.05
CA VAL A 474 0.86 -127.42 -75.84
C VAL A 474 1.06 -128.33 -74.63
N TYR A 475 1.39 -129.61 -74.82
CA TYR A 475 1.69 -130.56 -73.74
C TYR A 475 3.19 -130.86 -73.54
N ASP A 476 4.10 -130.14 -74.21
CA ASP A 476 5.55 -130.37 -74.11
C ASP A 476 6.15 -129.93 -72.75
N THR A 477 5.37 -129.25 -71.90
CA THR A 477 5.83 -128.74 -70.60
C THR A 477 5.43 -129.70 -69.49
N LEU A 478 6.38 -130.53 -69.08
CA LEU A 478 6.29 -131.37 -67.89
C LEU A 478 6.37 -130.53 -66.60
N PRO A 479 5.74 -130.98 -65.48
CA PRO A 479 5.97 -130.41 -64.15
C PRO A 479 7.39 -130.74 -63.65
N THR A 480 7.93 -129.96 -62.71
CA THR A 480 9.33 -130.13 -62.24
C THR A 480 9.57 -131.49 -61.57
N VAL A 481 8.54 -132.07 -60.94
CA VAL A 481 8.60 -133.39 -60.31
C VAL A 481 7.57 -134.32 -60.93
N ILE A 482 8.04 -135.39 -61.58
CA ILE A 482 7.20 -136.49 -62.09
C ILE A 482 7.09 -137.57 -61.01
N SER A 483 5.87 -137.94 -60.62
CA SER A 483 5.64 -139.04 -59.69
C SER A 483 6.23 -140.36 -60.23
N PRO A 484 6.86 -141.21 -59.39
CA PRO A 484 7.37 -142.51 -59.81
C PRO A 484 6.32 -143.41 -60.49
N SER A 485 5.03 -143.27 -60.13
CA SER A 485 3.90 -144.01 -60.73
C SER A 485 3.67 -143.68 -62.21
N GLU A 486 4.09 -142.50 -62.67
CA GLU A 486 3.83 -141.99 -64.02
C GLU A 486 5.06 -142.08 -64.94
N LYS A 487 6.17 -142.66 -64.45
CA LYS A 487 7.36 -142.90 -65.27
C LYS A 487 7.16 -144.14 -66.13
N ARG A 488 7.32 -143.96 -67.43
CA ARG A 488 7.35 -145.07 -68.39
C ARG A 488 8.60 -145.91 -68.12
N SER A 489 8.54 -147.19 -68.47
CA SER A 489 9.70 -148.09 -68.34
C SER A 489 9.90 -148.95 -69.58
N TYR A 490 11.10 -149.50 -69.71
CA TYR A 490 11.42 -150.57 -70.65
C TYR A 490 12.42 -151.53 -70.01
N VAL A 491 12.40 -152.80 -70.42
CA VAL A 491 13.36 -153.81 -69.96
C VAL A 491 14.42 -154.01 -71.03
N TYR A 492 15.69 -153.89 -70.64
CA TYR A 492 16.84 -154.17 -71.51
C TYR A 492 17.90 -154.95 -70.73
N ASN A 493 18.37 -156.07 -71.29
CA ASN A 493 19.28 -157.02 -70.65
C ASN A 493 18.89 -157.37 -69.20
N GLY A 494 17.60 -157.66 -68.98
CA GLY A 494 17.04 -158.03 -67.67
C GLY A 494 16.92 -156.89 -66.65
N LYS A 495 17.25 -155.64 -67.00
CA LYS A 495 17.10 -154.46 -66.14
C LYS A 495 15.99 -153.55 -66.62
N THR A 496 15.16 -153.08 -65.70
CA THR A 496 14.10 -152.10 -65.96
C THR A 496 14.66 -150.68 -65.85
N TYR A 497 14.61 -149.93 -66.94
CA TYR A 497 14.97 -148.52 -67.01
C TYR A 497 13.71 -147.66 -66.98
N TYR A 498 13.71 -146.59 -66.19
CA TYR A 498 12.57 -145.67 -66.03
C TYR A 498 12.88 -144.30 -66.65
N TYR A 499 11.92 -143.74 -67.38
CA TYR A 499 12.03 -142.45 -68.05
C TYR A 499 10.73 -141.64 -67.93
N ASN A 500 10.84 -140.32 -68.01
CA ASN A 500 9.67 -139.43 -67.97
C ASN A 500 8.85 -139.56 -69.27
N PRO A 501 7.51 -139.42 -69.23
CA PRO A 501 6.71 -139.37 -70.44
C PRO A 501 7.08 -138.16 -71.31
N SER A 502 6.91 -138.26 -72.62
CA SER A 502 7.25 -137.21 -73.60
C SER A 502 6.31 -136.01 -73.62
N SER A 503 5.21 -136.05 -72.87
CA SER A 503 4.15 -135.04 -72.86
C SER A 503 3.40 -135.09 -71.54
N SER A 504 2.98 -133.93 -71.02
CA SER A 504 2.21 -133.77 -69.79
C SER A 504 0.81 -134.40 -69.88
N TYR A 505 0.28 -134.59 -71.09
CA TYR A 505 -0.99 -135.30 -71.34
C TYR A 505 -0.96 -136.71 -70.73
N PHE A 506 0.19 -137.40 -70.82
CA PHE A 506 0.36 -138.76 -70.30
C PHE A 506 0.56 -138.84 -68.77
N LEU A 507 0.43 -137.73 -68.04
CA LEU A 507 0.38 -137.72 -66.57
C LEU A 507 -1.04 -137.84 -66.03
N ALA A 508 -2.05 -137.83 -66.91
CA ALA A 508 -3.44 -138.12 -66.57
C ALA A 508 -3.69 -139.64 -66.58
N ARG A 509 -4.31 -140.15 -65.51
CA ARG A 509 -4.83 -141.52 -65.42
C ARG A 509 -6.22 -141.51 -64.79
N ALA A 510 -7.07 -142.44 -65.21
CA ALA A 510 -8.36 -142.69 -64.59
C ALA A 510 -8.32 -144.11 -64.01
N GLU A 511 -8.69 -144.25 -62.74
CA GLU A 511 -8.52 -145.49 -61.97
C GLU A 511 -9.86 -145.88 -61.33
N ASN A 512 -10.09 -147.18 -61.12
CA ASN A 512 -11.23 -147.68 -60.35
C ASN A 512 -10.71 -148.64 -59.27
N LYS A 513 -10.31 -148.08 -58.12
CA LYS A 513 -9.42 -148.76 -57.15
C LYS A 513 -10.14 -149.70 -56.20
N ASP A 514 -11.33 -149.30 -55.79
CA ASP A 514 -12.32 -150.09 -55.06
C ASP A 514 -13.04 -151.07 -55.99
N GLY A 515 -13.23 -150.70 -57.27
CA GLY A 515 -13.98 -151.49 -58.24
C GLY A 515 -15.47 -151.12 -58.27
N ASP A 516 -15.80 -149.88 -57.90
CA ASP A 516 -17.15 -149.33 -57.95
C ASP A 516 -17.65 -149.19 -59.40
N PRO A 517 -18.72 -149.88 -59.84
CA PRO A 517 -19.26 -149.70 -61.17
C PRO A 517 -20.00 -148.36 -61.34
N ASP A 518 -20.28 -147.62 -60.26
CA ASP A 518 -20.93 -146.31 -60.33
C ASP A 518 -19.94 -145.20 -60.69
N HIS A 519 -18.78 -145.11 -60.03
CA HIS A 519 -17.80 -144.03 -60.24
C HIS A 519 -16.37 -144.51 -60.54
N SER A 520 -15.58 -143.59 -61.09
CA SER A 520 -14.13 -143.72 -61.28
C SER A 520 -13.41 -142.55 -60.60
N GLU A 521 -12.10 -142.67 -60.35
CA GLU A 521 -11.27 -141.58 -59.80
C GLU A 521 -10.34 -140.99 -60.87
N PHE A 522 -10.18 -139.66 -60.93
CA PHE A 522 -9.20 -139.02 -61.82
C PHE A 522 -7.91 -138.63 -61.10
N TYR A 523 -6.78 -139.07 -61.66
CA TYR A 523 -5.44 -138.80 -61.18
C TYR A 523 -4.65 -137.94 -62.17
N PHE A 524 -3.89 -136.99 -61.66
CA PHE A 524 -2.86 -136.28 -62.42
C PHE A 524 -1.53 -136.30 -61.67
N ASN A 525 -0.47 -136.68 -62.37
CA ASN A 525 0.89 -136.79 -61.82
C ASN A 525 0.96 -137.60 -60.51
N GLY A 526 0.24 -138.73 -60.44
CA GLY A 526 0.19 -139.62 -59.28
C GLY A 526 -0.72 -139.20 -58.12
N LYS A 527 -1.51 -138.12 -58.24
CA LYS A 527 -2.44 -137.64 -57.19
C LYS A 527 -3.88 -137.57 -57.68
N ARG A 528 -4.85 -137.99 -56.86
CA ARG A 528 -6.29 -137.77 -57.12
C ARG A 528 -6.56 -136.27 -57.11
N VAL A 529 -7.22 -135.76 -58.14
CA VAL A 529 -7.30 -134.32 -58.39
C VAL A 529 -8.43 -133.68 -57.59
N LYS A 530 -8.11 -132.59 -56.90
CA LYS A 530 -9.11 -131.72 -56.26
C LYS A 530 -9.48 -130.55 -57.16
N PHE A 531 -10.75 -130.16 -57.11
CA PHE A 531 -11.20 -128.88 -57.66
C PHE A 531 -10.90 -127.73 -56.67
N LEU A 532 -11.24 -126.51 -57.08
CA LEU A 532 -11.22 -125.29 -56.26
C LEU A 532 -12.11 -125.44 -54.99
N PRO A 533 -12.08 -124.48 -54.05
CA PRO A 533 -13.05 -124.46 -52.96
C PRO A 533 -14.48 -124.28 -53.49
N LYS A 534 -15.47 -124.97 -52.92
CA LYS A 534 -16.90 -124.78 -53.20
C LYS A 534 -17.28 -123.35 -52.83
N THR A 535 -17.63 -122.53 -53.83
CA THR A 535 -17.67 -121.07 -53.67
C THR A 535 -19.09 -120.53 -53.56
N THR A 536 -19.28 -119.55 -52.67
CA THR A 536 -20.48 -118.71 -52.56
C THR A 536 -20.16 -117.28 -52.95
N PHE A 537 -20.81 -116.76 -53.99
CA PHE A 537 -20.66 -115.39 -54.47
C PHE A 537 -21.66 -114.47 -53.78
N ARG A 538 -21.16 -113.51 -52.99
CA ARG A 538 -21.94 -112.56 -52.18
C ARG A 538 -21.92 -111.18 -52.82
N TYR A 539 -23.08 -110.69 -53.26
CA TYR A 539 -23.22 -109.37 -53.88
C TYR A 539 -23.51 -108.31 -52.81
N VAL A 540 -22.76 -107.20 -52.82
CA VAL A 540 -22.79 -106.14 -51.80
C VAL A 540 -22.80 -104.75 -52.44
N TRP A 541 -23.64 -103.85 -51.93
CA TRP A 541 -23.70 -102.44 -52.28
C TRP A 541 -23.16 -101.57 -51.14
N ASN A 542 -22.48 -100.46 -51.46
CA ASN A 542 -21.87 -99.55 -50.47
C ASN A 542 -22.53 -98.16 -50.51
N GLU A 543 -22.96 -97.69 -49.34
CA GLU A 543 -23.56 -96.38 -49.10
C GLU A 543 -22.58 -95.45 -48.38
N ILE A 544 -22.62 -94.14 -48.61
CA ILE A 544 -21.70 -93.16 -48.01
C ILE A 544 -22.50 -92.14 -47.19
N THR A 545 -22.08 -91.89 -45.95
CA THR A 545 -22.77 -91.01 -45.00
C THR A 545 -21.81 -90.00 -44.34
N TYR A 546 -22.35 -88.86 -43.88
CA TYR A 546 -21.57 -87.70 -43.43
C TYR A 546 -21.97 -87.16 -42.03
N PRO A 547 -21.68 -87.88 -40.93
CA PRO A 547 -21.95 -87.39 -39.57
C PRO A 547 -20.97 -86.27 -39.13
N LYS A 548 -21.44 -85.33 -38.30
CA LYS A 548 -20.60 -84.23 -37.76
C LYS A 548 -19.49 -84.72 -36.84
N ASN A 549 -18.36 -84.03 -36.89
CA ASN A 549 -17.17 -84.24 -36.08
C ASN A 549 -17.22 -83.42 -34.75
N PRO A 550 -17.29 -84.08 -33.58
CA PRO A 550 -17.32 -83.39 -32.28
C PRO A 550 -16.00 -82.68 -31.94
N ALA A 551 -14.85 -83.21 -32.39
CA ALA A 551 -13.54 -82.62 -32.12
C ALA A 551 -13.36 -81.30 -32.88
N TYR A 552 -13.76 -81.26 -34.16
CA TYR A 552 -13.77 -80.02 -34.96
C TYR A 552 -14.64 -78.95 -34.30
N THR A 553 -15.87 -79.32 -33.91
CA THR A 553 -16.82 -78.41 -33.26
C THR A 553 -16.22 -77.76 -32.02
N LYS A 554 -15.67 -78.57 -31.10
CA LYS A 554 -15.04 -78.09 -29.85
C LYS A 554 -13.80 -77.22 -30.11
N ALA A 555 -12.99 -77.55 -31.11
CA ALA A 555 -11.83 -76.74 -31.48
C ALA A 555 -12.23 -75.38 -32.10
N LYS A 556 -13.31 -75.36 -32.89
CA LYS A 556 -13.84 -74.14 -33.53
C LYS A 556 -14.40 -73.16 -32.50
N GLU A 557 -15.19 -73.66 -31.55
CA GLU A 557 -15.72 -72.85 -30.44
C GLU A 557 -14.62 -72.24 -29.58
N ALA A 558 -13.56 -73.00 -29.28
CA ALA A 558 -12.41 -72.51 -28.53
C ALA A 558 -11.69 -71.36 -29.26
N LEU A 559 -11.46 -71.51 -30.58
CA LEU A 559 -10.88 -70.47 -31.42
C LEU A 559 -11.76 -69.21 -31.51
N ASP A 560 -13.07 -69.36 -31.71
CA ASP A 560 -14.00 -68.24 -31.85
C ASP A 560 -14.29 -67.51 -30.53
N SER A 561 -14.28 -68.23 -29.40
CA SER A 561 -14.34 -67.66 -28.05
C SER A 561 -13.08 -66.86 -27.75
N PHE A 562 -11.90 -67.44 -28.00
CA PHE A 562 -10.61 -66.76 -27.86
C PHE A 562 -10.53 -65.50 -28.73
N ASN A 563 -10.90 -65.59 -30.02
CA ASN A 563 -10.86 -64.47 -30.95
C ASN A 563 -11.75 -63.29 -30.52
N ARG A 564 -12.94 -63.56 -29.97
CA ARG A 564 -13.81 -62.51 -29.40
C ARG A 564 -13.18 -61.87 -28.17
N LYS A 565 -12.63 -62.65 -27.24
CA LYS A 565 -11.97 -62.14 -26.03
C LYS A 565 -10.74 -61.27 -26.37
N GLN A 566 -9.84 -61.78 -27.22
CA GLN A 566 -8.65 -61.06 -27.69
C GLN A 566 -9.01 -59.71 -28.35
N LYS A 567 -10.05 -59.68 -29.21
CA LYS A 567 -10.52 -58.44 -29.86
C LYS A 567 -11.00 -57.40 -28.83
N ASN A 568 -11.68 -57.82 -27.77
CA ASN A 568 -12.17 -56.92 -26.73
C ASN A 568 -11.01 -56.35 -25.89
N GLU A 569 -10.05 -57.19 -25.49
CA GLU A 569 -8.86 -56.75 -24.75
C GLU A 569 -7.98 -55.80 -25.58
N GLU A 570 -7.79 -56.06 -26.88
CA GLU A 570 -7.09 -55.15 -27.78
C GLU A 570 -7.82 -53.81 -27.98
N THR A 571 -9.15 -53.81 -28.00
CA THR A 571 -9.97 -52.60 -28.09
C THR A 571 -9.79 -51.74 -26.83
N LEU A 572 -9.96 -52.34 -25.65
CA LEU A 572 -9.76 -51.65 -24.36
C LEU A 572 -8.35 -51.01 -24.25
N MET A 573 -7.32 -51.68 -24.76
CA MET A 573 -5.96 -51.12 -24.81
C MET A 573 -5.80 -49.98 -25.82
N ARG A 574 -6.49 -50.02 -26.98
CA ARG A 574 -6.53 -48.88 -27.92
C ARG A 574 -7.22 -47.66 -27.29
N ASP A 575 -8.33 -47.87 -26.58
CA ASP A 575 -9.10 -46.78 -25.96
C ASP A 575 -8.33 -46.14 -24.79
N LYS A 576 -7.64 -46.95 -23.98
CA LYS A 576 -6.70 -46.49 -22.94
C LYS A 576 -5.58 -45.62 -23.53
N ILE A 577 -4.97 -46.03 -24.65
CA ILE A 577 -3.95 -45.26 -25.36
C ILE A 577 -4.54 -43.96 -25.95
N SER A 578 -5.74 -44.02 -26.55
CA SER A 578 -6.44 -42.85 -27.09
C SER A 578 -6.72 -41.79 -26.02
N SER A 579 -7.23 -42.21 -24.85
CA SER A 579 -7.45 -41.35 -23.69
C SER A 579 -6.15 -40.71 -23.17
N LEU A 580 -5.08 -41.49 -23.02
CA LEU A 580 -3.76 -40.97 -22.64
C LEU A 580 -3.20 -39.97 -23.69
N ASN A 581 -3.39 -40.25 -24.98
CA ASN A 581 -2.96 -39.36 -26.08
C ASN A 581 -3.77 -38.05 -26.15
N LYS A 582 -5.06 -38.07 -25.79
CA LYS A 582 -5.86 -36.85 -25.57
C LYS A 582 -5.32 -36.05 -24.38
N ASN A 583 -5.05 -36.72 -23.25
CA ASN A 583 -4.57 -36.08 -22.03
C ASN A 583 -3.16 -35.47 -22.17
N ILE A 584 -2.23 -36.13 -22.85
CA ILE A 584 -0.89 -35.56 -23.12
C ILE A 584 -0.97 -34.38 -24.11
N THR A 585 -1.89 -34.41 -25.08
CA THR A 585 -2.09 -33.30 -26.02
C THR A 585 -2.62 -32.06 -25.30
N ILE A 586 -3.58 -32.24 -24.38
CA ILE A 586 -4.06 -31.17 -23.49
C ILE A 586 -2.90 -30.64 -22.63
N ALA A 587 -2.14 -31.52 -21.97
CA ALA A 587 -1.02 -31.12 -21.11
C ALA A 587 0.09 -30.36 -21.87
N LYS A 588 0.42 -30.78 -23.11
CA LYS A 588 1.35 -30.07 -24.00
C LYS A 588 0.82 -28.69 -24.40
N THR A 589 -0.49 -28.56 -24.64
CA THR A 589 -1.12 -27.27 -24.99
C THR A 589 -1.10 -26.30 -23.79
N THR A 590 -1.41 -26.79 -22.59
CA THR A 590 -1.27 -26.00 -21.35
C THR A 590 0.19 -25.58 -21.12
N LEU A 591 1.15 -26.50 -21.27
CA LEU A 591 2.58 -26.22 -21.13
C LEU A 591 3.03 -25.11 -22.10
N ASN A 592 2.71 -25.22 -23.39
CA ASN A 592 3.07 -24.23 -24.40
C ASN A 592 2.44 -22.84 -24.12
N THR A 593 1.25 -22.82 -23.52
CA THR A 593 0.55 -21.59 -23.13
C THR A 593 1.21 -20.94 -21.91
N ASP A 594 1.50 -21.72 -20.87
CA ASP A 594 2.16 -21.23 -19.66
C ASP A 594 3.61 -20.80 -19.93
N GLN A 595 4.33 -21.49 -20.83
CA GLN A 595 5.66 -21.08 -21.31
C GLN A 595 5.59 -19.72 -22.01
N LYS A 596 4.69 -19.53 -22.98
CA LYS A 596 4.50 -18.23 -23.66
C LYS A 596 4.15 -17.09 -22.70
N ASN A 597 3.49 -17.38 -21.58
CA ASN A 597 3.21 -16.39 -20.56
C ASN A 597 4.45 -16.12 -19.67
N LEU A 598 5.16 -17.16 -19.24
CA LEU A 598 6.44 -17.06 -18.53
C LEU A 598 7.47 -16.23 -19.31
N ASP A 599 7.58 -16.42 -20.63
CA ASP A 599 8.52 -15.69 -21.48
C ASP A 599 8.17 -14.19 -21.56
N LYS A 600 6.87 -13.86 -21.67
CA LYS A 600 6.38 -12.46 -21.59
C LYS A 600 6.68 -11.83 -20.24
N THR A 601 6.41 -12.53 -19.14
CA THR A 601 6.61 -12.00 -17.78
C THR A 601 8.10 -11.85 -17.47
N LYS A 602 8.96 -12.80 -17.89
CA LYS A 602 10.42 -12.66 -17.82
C LYS A 602 10.95 -11.47 -18.61
N LYS A 603 10.41 -11.21 -19.81
CA LYS A 603 10.75 -9.98 -20.56
C LYS A 603 10.32 -8.72 -19.78
N ARG A 604 9.06 -8.67 -19.31
CA ARG A 604 8.52 -7.55 -18.52
C ARG A 604 9.36 -7.29 -17.26
N LEU A 605 9.81 -8.34 -16.58
CA LEU A 605 10.69 -8.30 -15.41
C LEU A 605 12.04 -7.67 -15.75
N ALA A 606 12.68 -8.10 -16.85
CA ALA A 606 13.97 -7.56 -17.29
C ALA A 606 13.86 -6.07 -17.69
N ASP A 607 12.82 -5.71 -18.46
CA ASP A 607 12.56 -4.33 -18.87
C ASP A 607 12.32 -3.41 -17.65
N PHE A 608 11.55 -3.87 -16.65
CA PHE A 608 11.27 -3.09 -15.42
C PHE A 608 12.48 -3.01 -14.47
N THR A 609 13.29 -4.08 -14.40
CA THR A 609 14.55 -4.10 -13.65
C THR A 609 15.52 -3.06 -14.20
N LYS A 610 15.73 -3.04 -15.51
CA LYS A 610 16.59 -2.06 -16.20
C LYS A 610 16.12 -0.61 -16.02
N GLN A 611 14.81 -0.38 -15.96
CA GLN A 611 14.26 0.94 -15.61
C GLN A 611 14.58 1.33 -14.16
N ASN A 612 14.48 0.41 -13.21
CA ASN A 612 14.81 0.69 -11.81
C ASN A 612 16.33 0.84 -11.57
N GLU A 613 17.20 0.19 -12.35
CA GLU A 613 18.65 0.50 -12.37
C GLU A 613 18.95 1.93 -12.82
N ALA A 614 18.27 2.40 -13.88
CA ALA A 614 18.42 3.77 -14.36
C ALA A 614 17.99 4.78 -13.28
N LYS A 615 16.84 4.55 -12.63
CA LYS A 615 16.36 5.35 -11.48
C LYS A 615 17.33 5.31 -10.30
N LEU A 616 18.00 4.18 -10.04
CA LEU A 616 18.98 4.05 -8.96
C LEU A 616 20.18 4.96 -9.18
N ASN A 617 20.62 5.11 -10.43
CA ASN A 617 21.72 6.00 -10.77
C ASN A 617 21.31 7.49 -10.67
N VAL A 618 20.08 7.83 -11.03
CA VAL A 618 19.50 9.17 -10.76
C VAL A 618 19.44 9.45 -9.25
N LEU A 619 18.99 8.49 -8.43
CA LEU A 619 18.91 8.62 -6.98
C LEU A 619 20.31 8.77 -6.33
N LYS A 620 21.30 7.99 -6.76
CA LYS A 620 22.71 8.13 -6.33
C LYS A 620 23.24 9.53 -6.65
N PHE A 621 22.97 10.05 -7.85
CA PHE A 621 23.38 11.40 -8.25
C PHE A 621 22.70 12.47 -7.40
N ALA A 622 21.39 12.37 -7.18
CA ALA A 622 20.63 13.31 -6.34
C ALA A 622 21.13 13.33 -4.88
N LYS A 623 21.45 12.16 -4.30
CA LYS A 623 22.01 12.06 -2.93
C LYS A 623 23.44 12.59 -2.84
N SER A 624 24.27 12.38 -3.87
CA SER A 624 25.59 13.02 -3.98
C SER A 624 25.47 14.54 -4.02
N GLU A 625 24.55 15.08 -4.82
CA GLU A 625 24.36 16.53 -4.96
C GLU A 625 23.80 17.16 -3.67
N LEU A 626 22.86 16.51 -2.98
CA LEU A 626 22.40 16.95 -1.65
C LEU A 626 23.57 17.03 -0.65
N SER A 627 24.47 16.05 -0.63
CA SER A 627 25.66 16.05 0.23
C SER A 627 26.59 17.24 -0.06
N LYS A 628 26.83 17.56 -1.35
CA LYS A 628 27.61 18.73 -1.75
C LYS A 628 26.98 20.04 -1.27
N GLN A 629 25.67 20.23 -1.50
CA GLN A 629 24.99 21.46 -1.10
C GLN A 629 24.91 21.60 0.43
N GLN A 630 24.73 20.49 1.17
CA GLN A 630 24.77 20.49 2.63
C GLN A 630 26.16 20.88 3.16
N THR A 631 27.22 20.41 2.51
CA THR A 631 28.61 20.79 2.82
C THR A 631 28.83 22.28 2.56
N ALA A 632 28.38 22.82 1.42
CA ALA A 632 28.47 24.23 1.09
C ALA A 632 27.68 25.13 2.07
N LEU A 633 26.50 24.70 2.53
CA LEU A 633 25.73 25.38 3.57
C LEU A 633 26.47 25.40 4.91
N ASN A 634 27.10 24.29 5.30
CA ASN A 634 27.86 24.22 6.55
C ASN A 634 29.10 25.14 6.52
N ILE A 635 29.80 25.22 5.39
CA ILE A 635 30.91 26.17 5.17
C ILE A 635 30.41 27.63 5.28
N ALA A 636 29.29 27.96 4.62
CA ALA A 636 28.71 29.30 4.69
C ALA A 636 28.28 29.71 6.12
N LYS A 637 27.71 28.76 6.90
CA LYS A 637 27.39 28.97 8.32
C LYS A 637 28.64 29.19 9.18
N SER A 638 29.71 28.42 8.94
CA SER A 638 30.99 28.63 9.64
C SER A 638 31.57 30.01 9.35
N GLU A 639 31.50 30.47 8.11
CA GLU A 639 31.98 31.82 7.74
C GLU A 639 31.11 32.92 8.38
N LEU A 640 29.79 32.76 8.43
CA LEU A 640 28.90 33.70 9.12
C LEU A 640 29.32 33.92 10.58
N LEU A 641 29.59 32.83 11.33
CA LEU A 641 30.00 32.89 12.73
C LEU A 641 31.33 33.66 12.91
N LYS A 642 32.28 33.53 11.99
CA LYS A 642 33.53 34.33 12.01
C LYS A 642 33.23 35.81 11.82
N GLN A 643 32.42 36.16 10.82
CA GLN A 643 32.12 37.55 10.48
C GLN A 643 31.27 38.23 11.57
N GLU A 644 30.38 37.51 12.24
CA GLU A 644 29.63 37.99 13.41
C GLU A 644 30.52 38.15 14.66
N SER A 645 31.47 37.24 14.90
CA SER A 645 32.48 37.40 15.96
C SER A 645 33.34 38.65 15.74
N GLN A 646 33.80 38.87 14.49
CA GLN A 646 34.52 40.08 14.10
C GLN A 646 33.67 41.36 14.29
N LEU A 647 32.38 41.30 13.97
CA LEU A 647 31.45 42.41 14.21
C LEU A 647 31.31 42.73 15.70
N ASN A 648 31.15 41.72 16.55
CA ASN A 648 31.03 41.92 18.00
C ASN A 648 32.31 42.53 18.59
N ARG A 649 33.50 42.11 18.12
CA ARG A 649 34.78 42.73 18.49
C ARG A 649 34.84 44.22 18.10
N LEU A 650 34.40 44.57 16.90
CA LEU A 650 34.36 45.98 16.44
C LEU A 650 33.35 46.82 17.23
N LYS A 651 32.18 46.26 17.59
CA LYS A 651 31.20 46.93 18.46
C LYS A 651 31.75 47.20 19.86
N ALA A 652 32.51 46.27 20.44
CA ALA A 652 33.21 46.50 21.71
C ALA A 652 34.25 47.63 21.61
N ILE A 653 35.05 47.65 20.53
CA ILE A 653 36.02 48.75 20.27
C ILE A 653 35.31 50.10 20.14
N LYS A 654 34.19 50.15 19.40
CA LYS A 654 33.38 51.37 19.22
C LYS A 654 32.79 51.87 20.53
N ASN A 655 32.29 50.97 21.37
CA ASN A 655 31.79 51.31 22.71
C ASN A 655 32.91 51.87 23.60
N ASN A 656 34.12 51.30 23.55
CA ASN A 656 35.26 51.81 24.32
C ASN A 656 35.70 53.21 23.86
N LYS A 657 35.70 53.49 22.55
CA LYS A 657 35.95 54.85 22.03
C LYS A 657 34.85 55.85 22.44
N SER A 658 33.59 55.43 22.49
CA SER A 658 32.49 56.28 22.97
C SER A 658 32.56 56.63 24.46
N HIS A 659 33.13 55.74 25.29
CA HIS A 659 33.45 56.08 26.67
C HIS A 659 34.64 57.06 26.76
N ALA A 660 35.64 56.94 25.89
CA ALA A 660 36.75 57.88 25.83
C ALA A 660 36.29 59.29 25.42
N ASP A 661 35.35 59.41 24.47
CA ASP A 661 34.73 60.69 24.09
C ASP A 661 34.02 61.36 25.27
N LYS A 662 33.09 60.65 25.92
CA LYS A 662 32.37 61.15 27.11
C LYS A 662 33.31 61.57 28.24
N ASN A 663 34.40 60.83 28.46
CA ASN A 663 35.42 61.19 29.45
C ASN A 663 36.19 62.46 29.07
N ALA A 664 36.50 62.66 27.78
CA ALA A 664 37.11 63.91 27.29
C ALA A 664 36.14 65.09 27.39
N GLU A 665 34.84 64.88 27.10
CA GLU A 665 33.81 65.90 27.18
C GLU A 665 33.59 66.37 28.62
N GLN A 666 33.49 65.44 29.58
CA GLN A 666 33.43 65.78 31.00
C GLN A 666 34.69 66.49 31.49
N SER A 667 35.87 66.09 30.99
CA SER A 667 37.15 66.76 31.31
C SER A 667 37.19 68.20 30.79
N LEU A 668 36.61 68.47 29.61
CA LEU A 668 36.47 69.82 29.06
C LEU A 668 35.49 70.67 29.87
N VAL A 669 34.34 70.13 30.27
CA VAL A 669 33.37 70.82 31.14
C VAL A 669 34.04 71.22 32.46
N ASN A 670 34.80 70.30 33.08
CA ASN A 670 35.53 70.58 34.31
C ASN A 670 36.57 71.70 34.13
N ALA A 671 37.35 71.67 33.06
CA ALA A 671 38.35 72.70 32.75
C ALA A 671 37.71 74.09 32.51
N LYS A 672 36.55 74.14 31.83
CA LYS A 672 35.81 75.40 31.59
C LYS A 672 35.20 75.98 32.87
N ASN A 673 34.69 75.13 33.76
CA ASN A 673 34.20 75.56 35.08
C ASN A 673 35.31 76.14 35.96
N ASP A 674 36.51 75.57 35.91
CA ASP A 674 37.68 76.10 36.63
C ASP A 674 38.18 77.44 36.06
N LEU A 675 38.18 77.58 34.73
CA LEU A 675 38.49 78.84 34.05
C LEU A 675 37.53 79.97 34.48
N LEU A 676 36.22 79.68 34.56
CA LEU A 676 35.21 80.67 34.99
C LEU A 676 35.44 81.17 36.42
N LYS A 677 35.81 80.27 37.35
CA LYS A 677 36.16 80.65 38.75
C LYS A 677 37.37 81.58 38.79
N ALA A 678 38.42 81.28 38.02
CA ALA A 678 39.63 82.12 37.94
C ALA A 678 39.31 83.52 37.39
N GLN A 679 38.46 83.62 36.35
CA GLN A 679 37.99 84.90 35.82
C GLN A 679 37.26 85.74 36.87
N GLN A 680 36.33 85.14 37.62
CA GLN A 680 35.59 85.83 38.69
C GLN A 680 36.53 86.32 39.81
N TYR A 681 37.51 85.52 40.21
CA TYR A 681 38.46 85.87 41.26
C TYR A 681 39.33 87.09 40.89
N VAL A 682 39.87 87.13 39.67
CA VAL A 682 40.62 88.30 39.15
C VAL A 682 39.74 89.57 39.13
N LEU A 683 38.48 89.45 38.71
CA LEU A 683 37.55 90.58 38.62
C LEU A 683 37.22 91.18 40.01
N VAL A 684 37.07 90.34 41.03
CA VAL A 684 36.81 90.78 42.41
C VAL A 684 37.98 91.57 42.98
N LEU A 685 39.22 91.06 42.83
CA LEU A 685 40.42 91.71 43.38
C LEU A 685 40.66 93.10 42.79
N LYS A 686 40.49 93.27 41.46
CA LYS A 686 40.70 94.57 40.78
C LYS A 686 39.70 95.66 41.21
N ASN A 687 38.55 95.31 41.77
CA ASN A 687 37.51 96.26 42.17
C ASN A 687 37.62 96.76 43.62
N ALA A 688 38.52 96.21 44.44
CA ALA A 688 38.63 96.54 45.86
C ALA A 688 38.91 98.05 46.16
N PRO A 689 39.81 98.75 45.45
CA PRO A 689 40.11 100.16 45.76
C PRO A 689 38.91 101.10 45.57
N ARG A 690 38.06 100.84 44.57
CA ARG A 690 36.92 101.70 44.22
C ARG A 690 35.90 101.78 45.36
N LYS A 691 35.66 100.66 46.06
CA LYS A 691 34.73 100.58 47.21
C LYS A 691 35.22 101.31 48.45
N LEU A 692 36.53 101.50 48.60
CA LEU A 692 37.11 102.22 49.75
C LEU A 692 36.79 103.72 49.72
N ASP A 693 36.86 104.36 48.55
CA ASP A 693 36.58 105.79 48.42
C ASP A 693 35.08 106.13 48.49
N GLU A 694 34.21 105.22 48.04
CA GLU A 694 32.75 105.31 48.24
C GLU A 694 32.39 105.36 49.74
N ALA A 695 33.05 104.56 50.57
CA ALA A 695 32.86 104.56 52.02
C ALA A 695 33.39 105.85 52.69
N LYS A 696 34.58 106.34 52.30
CA LYS A 696 35.16 107.60 52.83
C LYS A 696 34.23 108.80 52.63
N LYS A 697 33.69 108.98 51.42
CA LYS A 697 32.77 110.10 51.11
C LYS A 697 31.51 110.08 51.97
N SER A 698 30.95 108.90 52.19
CA SER A 698 29.72 108.72 52.97
C SER A 698 29.87 109.19 54.41
N LEU A 699 31.03 108.93 55.02
CA LEU A 699 31.35 109.36 56.39
C LEU A 699 31.50 110.88 56.55
N MET A 700 32.13 111.54 55.58
CA MET A 700 32.33 113.00 55.61
C MET A 700 31.00 113.76 55.67
N ILE A 701 30.04 113.36 54.84
CA ILE A 701 28.68 113.95 54.78
C ILE A 701 27.93 113.77 56.11
N ALA A 702 28.06 112.61 56.75
CA ALA A 702 27.37 112.31 58.00
C ALA A 702 27.95 113.10 59.20
N LYS A 703 29.26 113.38 59.20
CA LYS A 703 29.91 114.20 60.25
C LYS A 703 29.51 115.68 60.18
N GLN A 704 29.31 116.24 59.00
CA GLN A 704 28.93 117.66 58.86
C GLN A 704 27.54 117.96 59.46
N LYS A 705 26.52 117.15 59.13
CA LYS A 705 25.13 117.37 59.60
C LYS A 705 24.97 117.28 61.13
N PHE A 706 25.88 116.57 61.80
CA PHE A 706 25.89 116.48 63.26
C PHE A 706 26.19 117.84 63.92
N GLU A 707 27.25 118.53 63.49
CA GLU A 707 27.61 119.84 64.08
C GLU A 707 26.61 120.95 63.74
N GLU A 708 26.00 120.91 62.55
CA GLU A 708 24.94 121.84 62.13
C GLU A 708 23.73 121.77 63.09
N SER A 709 23.28 120.56 63.42
CA SER A 709 22.15 120.36 64.35
C SER A 709 22.47 120.75 65.80
N LYS A 710 23.72 120.55 66.25
CA LYS A 710 24.17 120.92 67.59
C LYS A 710 24.04 122.43 67.84
N LYS A 711 24.54 123.25 66.92
CA LYS A 711 24.44 124.72 66.98
C LYS A 711 22.99 125.23 66.99
N ALA A 712 22.07 124.53 66.32
CA ALA A 712 20.66 124.93 66.31
C ALA A 712 20.02 124.76 67.70
N LEU A 713 20.33 123.67 68.40
CA LEU A 713 19.85 123.38 69.75
C LEU A 713 20.37 124.37 70.81
N GLU A 714 21.64 124.73 70.76
CA GLU A 714 22.24 125.73 71.67
C GLU A 714 21.55 127.10 71.53
N ASN A 715 21.29 127.54 70.29
CA ASN A 715 20.61 128.81 70.00
C ASN A 715 19.14 128.84 70.44
N ALA A 716 18.43 127.70 70.37
CA ALA A 716 17.05 127.62 70.87
C ALA A 716 16.99 127.80 72.39
N ASN A 717 17.90 127.15 73.13
CA ASN A 717 17.98 127.24 74.59
C ASN A 717 18.27 128.66 75.10
N ALA A 718 19.11 129.42 74.37
CA ALA A 718 19.39 130.81 74.70
C ALA A 718 18.12 131.70 74.62
N LYS A 719 17.25 131.49 73.63
CA LYS A 719 15.99 132.25 73.48
C LYS A 719 15.01 131.98 74.63
N LEU A 720 14.86 130.72 75.03
CA LEU A 720 14.03 130.31 76.17
C LEU A 720 14.45 131.01 77.48
N LYS A 721 15.77 131.10 77.73
CA LYS A 721 16.31 131.79 78.92
C LYS A 721 15.91 133.27 78.96
N ASN A 722 15.99 133.98 77.83
CA ASN A 722 15.65 135.40 77.77
C ASN A 722 14.15 135.68 77.93
N ALA A 723 13.28 134.83 77.38
CA ALA A 723 11.83 134.99 77.53
C ALA A 723 11.39 134.87 79.01
N LYS A 724 11.96 133.92 79.75
CA LYS A 724 11.73 133.74 81.19
C LYS A 724 12.10 134.98 82.03
N VAL A 725 13.15 135.71 81.65
CA VAL A 725 13.58 136.93 82.36
C VAL A 725 12.60 138.10 82.16
N LYS A 726 12.06 138.29 80.95
CA LYS A 726 11.06 139.34 80.67
C LYS A 726 9.81 139.22 81.55
N LYS A 727 9.32 138.00 81.73
CA LYS A 727 8.10 137.67 82.48
C LYS A 727 8.15 138.12 83.94
N GLU A 728 9.23 137.82 84.65
CA GLU A 728 9.37 138.21 86.06
C GLU A 728 9.64 139.72 86.23
N ALA A 729 10.07 140.43 85.20
CA ALA A 729 10.13 141.89 85.21
C ALA A 729 8.73 142.53 85.13
N ALA A 730 7.92 142.15 84.13
CA ALA A 730 6.56 142.68 83.94
C ALA A 730 5.64 142.38 85.15
N LYS A 731 5.82 141.21 85.78
CA LYS A 731 5.07 140.78 86.98
C LYS A 731 5.28 141.71 88.19
N LYS A 732 6.50 142.22 88.39
CA LYS A 732 6.80 143.17 89.48
C LYS A 732 6.22 144.57 89.22
N GLU A 733 6.10 144.96 87.95
CA GLU A 733 5.53 146.23 87.54
C GLU A 733 4.02 146.28 87.83
N TYR A 734 3.29 145.22 87.49
CA TYR A 734 1.85 145.07 87.77
C TYR A 734 1.50 145.19 89.27
N ILE A 735 2.21 144.46 90.14
CA ILE A 735 1.94 144.46 91.59
C ILE A 735 2.04 145.89 92.14
N LYS A 736 3.15 146.58 91.87
CA LYS A 736 3.48 147.90 92.43
C LYS A 736 2.42 148.97 92.14
N VAL A 737 1.78 148.92 90.97
CA VAL A 737 0.74 149.90 90.60
C VAL A 737 -0.61 149.53 91.22
N SER A 738 -0.92 148.23 91.33
CA SER A 738 -2.21 147.74 91.86
C SER A 738 -2.46 148.07 93.34
N GLU A 739 -1.39 148.25 94.12
CA GLU A 739 -1.48 148.51 95.57
C GLU A 739 -1.69 149.99 95.90
N ALA A 740 -1.15 150.91 95.10
CA ALA A 740 -1.29 152.36 95.32
C ALA A 740 -2.74 152.84 95.15
N LEU A 741 -3.48 152.26 94.19
CA LEU A 741 -4.86 152.63 93.88
C LEU A 741 -5.85 152.28 95.02
N LYS A 742 -5.60 151.17 95.74
CA LYS A 742 -6.52 150.62 96.76
C LYS A 742 -6.79 151.56 97.94
N VAL A 743 -5.93 152.54 98.20
CA VAL A 743 -6.03 153.44 99.36
C VAL A 743 -7.03 154.58 99.14
N ARG A 744 -7.42 154.88 97.89
CA ARG A 744 -8.23 156.07 97.55
C ARG A 744 -9.75 155.84 97.53
N LEU A 745 -10.22 154.63 97.24
CA LEU A 745 -11.59 154.37 96.77
C LEU A 745 -12.64 154.09 97.87
N ALA A 746 -12.53 154.73 99.04
CA ALA A 746 -13.33 154.42 100.24
C ALA A 746 -14.25 155.56 100.72
N SER A 747 -15.32 155.88 99.97
CA SER A 747 -16.40 156.81 100.40
C SER A 747 -17.73 156.54 99.66
N LYS A 748 -18.84 157.23 100.02
CA LYS A 748 -20.18 157.08 99.41
C LYS A 748 -20.86 158.44 99.16
N GLY A 749 -21.60 158.54 98.05
CA GLY A 749 -22.22 159.77 97.54
C GLY A 749 -23.45 160.27 98.31
N SER A 750 -24.01 161.40 97.87
CA SER A 750 -25.00 162.18 98.62
C SER A 750 -26.10 162.81 97.75
N TRP A 751 -27.32 162.87 98.29
CA TRP A 751 -28.43 163.65 97.73
C TRP A 751 -28.25 165.15 98.01
N ILE A 752 -28.62 165.99 97.05
CA ILE A 752 -28.56 167.45 97.14
C ILE A 752 -29.88 168.04 96.64
N GLN A 753 -30.43 169.01 97.37
CA GLN A 753 -31.62 169.76 96.96
C GLN A 753 -31.21 171.14 96.44
N SER A 754 -31.85 171.62 95.37
CA SER A 754 -31.67 172.98 94.83
C SER A 754 -32.94 173.43 94.11
N SER A 755 -33.39 174.66 94.36
CA SER A 755 -34.60 175.25 93.76
C SER A 755 -35.84 174.34 93.85
N GLY A 756 -36.03 173.69 95.01
CA GLY A 756 -37.14 172.76 95.29
C GLY A 756 -36.99 171.36 94.66
N ARG A 757 -36.07 171.16 93.71
CA ARG A 757 -35.81 169.89 93.03
C ARG A 757 -34.61 169.16 93.66
N TRP A 758 -34.52 167.85 93.47
CA TRP A 758 -33.46 167.00 94.02
C TRP A 758 -32.56 166.42 92.92
N TRP A 759 -31.28 166.27 93.21
CA TRP A 759 -30.29 165.57 92.37
C TRP A 759 -29.37 164.71 93.25
N TYR A 760 -28.66 163.75 92.66
CA TYR A 760 -27.76 162.86 93.39
C TYR A 760 -26.32 162.99 92.90
N ARG A 761 -25.38 163.26 93.82
CA ARG A 761 -23.97 163.53 93.52
C ARG A 761 -23.06 162.39 93.98
N HIS A 762 -22.24 161.92 93.06
CA HIS A 762 -21.26 160.86 93.27
C HIS A 762 -19.94 161.40 93.85
N ASN A 763 -19.15 160.51 94.47
CA ASN A 763 -17.88 160.88 95.13
C ASN A 763 -16.85 161.51 94.19
N ASN A 764 -16.85 161.10 92.92
CA ASN A 764 -16.01 161.65 91.85
C ASN A 764 -16.49 163.04 91.36
N GLY A 765 -17.55 163.59 91.96
CA GLY A 765 -18.12 164.90 91.65
C GLY A 765 -19.16 164.90 90.54
N SER A 766 -19.34 163.79 89.82
CA SER A 766 -20.38 163.63 88.80
C SER A 766 -21.78 163.47 89.43
N TYR A 767 -22.82 163.47 88.60
CA TYR A 767 -24.20 163.26 89.02
C TYR A 767 -25.01 162.55 87.94
N THR A 768 -26.08 161.89 88.36
CA THR A 768 -26.94 161.11 87.47
C THR A 768 -27.90 162.03 86.69
N SER A 769 -27.99 161.82 85.38
CA SER A 769 -28.88 162.56 84.48
C SER A 769 -29.37 161.65 83.34
N ASN A 770 -30.60 161.91 82.86
CA ASN A 770 -31.29 161.16 81.81
C ASN A 770 -31.31 159.62 82.02
N GLY A 771 -31.77 159.14 83.17
CA GLY A 771 -31.87 157.70 83.39
C GLY A 771 -32.27 157.26 84.79
N TRP A 772 -32.34 155.94 84.95
CA TRP A 772 -32.62 155.23 86.19
C TRP A 772 -31.36 155.03 87.02
N GLU A 773 -31.44 155.20 88.34
CA GLU A 773 -30.39 154.79 89.27
C GLU A 773 -30.95 154.17 90.56
N LEU A 774 -30.23 153.15 91.05
CA LEU A 774 -30.54 152.40 92.26
C LEU A 774 -29.78 153.01 93.45
N ILE A 775 -30.44 153.87 94.23
CA ILE A 775 -29.84 154.60 95.34
C ILE A 775 -30.43 154.07 96.65
N ASN A 776 -29.55 153.56 97.53
CA ASN A 776 -29.94 152.96 98.83
C ASN A 776 -31.08 151.92 98.72
N GLY A 777 -31.04 151.08 97.67
CA GLY A 777 -32.01 150.00 97.46
C GLY A 777 -33.34 150.41 96.82
N LYS A 778 -33.54 151.69 96.46
CA LYS A 778 -34.71 152.16 95.71
C LYS A 778 -34.32 152.73 94.35
N TRP A 779 -35.13 152.48 93.33
CA TRP A 779 -34.95 153.06 92.00
C TRP A 779 -35.57 154.45 91.92
N TYR A 780 -34.83 155.39 91.34
CA TYR A 780 -35.24 156.76 91.03
C TYR A 780 -34.93 157.04 89.56
N HIS A 781 -35.69 157.93 88.91
CA HIS A 781 -35.39 158.40 87.55
C HIS A 781 -34.99 159.88 87.57
N PHE A 782 -34.02 160.26 86.75
CA PHE A 782 -33.51 161.63 86.63
C PHE A 782 -33.71 162.16 85.21
N ASP A 783 -34.15 163.41 85.09
CA ASP A 783 -34.32 164.11 83.81
C ASP A 783 -32.97 164.48 83.15
N ARG A 784 -33.00 165.02 81.93
CA ARG A 784 -31.81 165.42 81.17
C ARG A 784 -30.93 166.47 81.83
N SER A 785 -31.44 167.18 82.83
CA SER A 785 -30.71 168.19 83.60
C SER A 785 -30.29 167.68 84.98
N GLY A 786 -30.43 166.38 85.24
CA GLY A 786 -29.99 165.74 86.49
C GLY A 786 -30.99 165.79 87.64
N TRP A 787 -32.23 166.22 87.39
CA TRP A 787 -33.23 166.34 88.45
C TRP A 787 -34.08 165.07 88.58
N MET A 788 -34.21 164.58 89.80
CA MET A 788 -35.12 163.49 90.17
C MET A 788 -36.55 163.83 89.72
N GLN A 789 -37.20 162.88 89.06
CA GLN A 789 -38.58 163.00 88.60
C GLN A 789 -39.56 162.39 89.61
N THR A 790 -40.83 162.79 89.49
CA THR A 790 -41.97 162.26 90.23
C THR A 790 -43.14 162.09 89.25
N GLY A 791 -44.14 161.25 89.58
CA GLY A 791 -45.27 160.96 88.70
C GLY A 791 -44.96 159.93 87.60
N TRP A 792 -45.71 159.99 86.49
CA TRP A 792 -45.61 159.04 85.38
C TRP A 792 -44.37 159.31 84.50
N VAL A 793 -43.57 158.27 84.28
CA VAL A 793 -42.39 158.28 83.40
C VAL A 793 -42.50 157.16 82.38
N LYS A 794 -42.32 157.46 81.09
CA LYS A 794 -42.20 156.44 80.04
C LYS A 794 -40.72 156.18 79.75
N SER A 795 -40.29 154.93 79.85
CA SER A 795 -38.89 154.52 79.69
C SER A 795 -38.83 153.19 78.92
N SER A 796 -37.94 153.09 77.93
CA SER A 796 -37.74 151.85 77.13
C SER A 796 -39.02 151.20 76.59
N GLY A 797 -40.04 152.00 76.25
CA GLY A 797 -41.34 151.54 75.74
C GLY A 797 -42.44 151.40 76.81
N SER A 798 -42.09 151.07 78.05
CA SER A 798 -43.03 150.87 79.16
C SER A 798 -43.29 152.15 79.96
N TRP A 799 -44.45 152.21 80.62
CA TRP A 799 -44.75 153.23 81.63
C TRP A 799 -44.30 152.77 83.02
N TYR A 800 -43.94 153.74 83.86
CA TYR A 800 -43.51 153.58 85.24
C TYR A 800 -44.13 154.70 86.07
N TYR A 801 -44.40 154.47 87.36
CA TYR A 801 -44.86 155.53 88.26
C TYR A 801 -43.86 155.74 89.39
N LEU A 802 -43.52 157.01 89.63
CA LEU A 802 -42.69 157.48 90.72
C LEU A 802 -43.59 158.19 91.74
N ASN A 803 -43.46 157.86 93.02
CA ASN A 803 -44.22 158.55 94.06
C ASN A 803 -43.71 160.00 94.28
N SER A 804 -44.29 160.71 95.26
CA SER A 804 -43.88 162.06 95.65
C SER A 804 -42.43 162.15 96.16
N SER A 805 -41.82 161.05 96.61
CA SER A 805 -40.39 160.97 96.96
C SER A 805 -39.51 160.49 95.79
N GLY A 806 -40.02 160.46 94.55
CA GLY A 806 -39.32 160.04 93.35
C GLY A 806 -38.97 158.55 93.27
N SER A 807 -39.44 157.75 94.22
CA SER A 807 -39.19 156.30 94.28
C SER A 807 -40.15 155.56 93.36
N MET A 808 -39.62 154.69 92.52
CA MET A 808 -40.38 153.80 91.64
C MET A 808 -41.37 152.93 92.44
N GLN A 809 -42.62 152.88 91.99
CA GLN A 809 -43.66 152.02 92.56
C GLN A 809 -43.68 150.65 91.87
N THR A 810 -44.04 149.63 92.64
CA THR A 810 -44.25 148.23 92.21
C THR A 810 -45.46 147.68 92.97
N GLY A 811 -46.14 146.69 92.41
CA GLY A 811 -47.45 146.23 92.90
C GLY A 811 -48.58 147.20 92.57
N TRP A 812 -49.66 147.14 93.36
CA TRP A 812 -50.84 148.01 93.23
C TRP A 812 -50.61 149.41 93.81
N PHE A 813 -51.02 150.44 93.06
CA PHE A 813 -51.04 151.82 93.52
C PHE A 813 -52.21 152.59 92.90
N THR A 814 -52.54 153.76 93.45
CA THR A 814 -53.59 154.65 92.92
C THR A 814 -53.03 155.96 92.38
N VAL A 815 -53.65 156.47 91.32
CA VAL A 815 -53.44 157.83 90.80
C VAL A 815 -54.80 158.42 90.45
N SER A 816 -55.12 159.61 91.00
CA SER A 816 -56.38 160.32 90.75
C SER A 816 -57.65 159.47 90.88
N GLY A 817 -57.70 158.58 91.87
CA GLY A 817 -58.84 157.71 92.16
C GLY A 817 -58.91 156.42 91.33
N LYS A 818 -58.06 156.23 90.33
CA LYS A 818 -57.94 154.97 89.56
C LYS A 818 -56.82 154.09 90.11
N TRP A 819 -57.01 152.78 90.04
CA TRP A 819 -56.00 151.77 90.41
C TRP A 819 -55.15 151.35 89.21
N TYR A 820 -53.87 151.12 89.46
CA TYR A 820 -52.86 150.71 88.49
C TYR A 820 -51.95 149.64 89.12
N TYR A 821 -51.43 148.72 88.31
CA TYR A 821 -50.48 147.69 88.76
C TYR A 821 -49.16 147.78 88.01
N ALA A 822 -48.04 147.90 88.73
CA ALA A 822 -46.70 147.73 88.17
C ALA A 822 -46.11 146.37 88.57
N TYR A 823 -45.47 145.69 87.63
CA TYR A 823 -44.69 144.48 87.93
C TYR A 823 -43.51 144.78 88.86
N SER A 824 -42.83 143.76 89.36
CA SER A 824 -41.63 143.91 90.23
C SER A 824 -40.48 144.69 89.57
N SER A 825 -40.48 144.81 88.24
CA SER A 825 -39.57 145.65 87.45
C SER A 825 -39.95 147.14 87.42
N GLY A 826 -41.09 147.53 88.00
CA GLY A 826 -41.66 148.88 87.94
C GLY A 826 -42.47 149.18 86.67
N ALA A 827 -42.42 148.30 85.66
CA ALA A 827 -43.18 148.46 84.43
C ALA A 827 -44.68 148.26 84.70
N LEU A 828 -45.49 149.22 84.26
CA LEU A 828 -46.94 149.19 84.32
C LEU A 828 -47.51 148.04 83.48
N ALA A 829 -48.40 147.25 84.07
CA ALA A 829 -49.25 146.31 83.35
C ALA A 829 -50.29 147.08 82.52
N VAL A 830 -50.35 146.84 81.22
CA VAL A 830 -51.29 147.49 80.28
C VAL A 830 -51.92 146.45 79.35
N ASN A 831 -53.22 146.58 79.09
CA ASN A 831 -54.03 145.70 78.24
C ASN A 831 -53.84 144.20 78.53
N THR A 832 -53.88 143.83 79.82
CA THR A 832 -53.45 142.50 80.28
C THR A 832 -54.12 142.12 81.60
N THR A 833 -53.86 140.91 82.09
CA THR A 833 -54.20 140.47 83.46
C THR A 833 -52.98 140.67 84.36
N THR A 834 -53.20 141.14 85.59
CA THR A 834 -52.16 141.22 86.62
C THR A 834 -51.82 139.83 87.17
N PRO A 835 -50.65 139.63 87.81
CA PRO A 835 -50.25 138.32 88.35
C PRO A 835 -51.19 137.74 89.42
N ASP A 836 -52.02 138.57 90.03
CA ASP A 836 -53.05 138.25 91.01
C ASP A 836 -54.48 138.19 90.43
N GLY A 837 -54.62 138.26 89.09
CA GLY A 837 -55.84 137.87 88.38
C GLY A 837 -56.78 138.98 87.90
N TYR A 838 -56.46 140.26 88.13
CA TYR A 838 -57.31 141.38 87.76
C TYR A 838 -57.00 141.92 86.36
N HIS A 839 -58.01 142.39 85.63
CA HIS A 839 -57.80 142.98 84.29
C HIS A 839 -57.51 144.49 84.35
N VAL A 840 -56.48 144.91 83.63
CA VAL A 840 -56.12 146.33 83.42
C VAL A 840 -56.26 146.70 81.94
N ASN A 841 -56.90 147.84 81.68
CA ASN A 841 -57.18 148.33 80.33
C ASN A 841 -55.92 148.81 79.60
N TYR A 842 -56.06 149.34 78.38
CA TYR A 842 -54.92 149.79 77.56
C TYR A 842 -54.13 150.98 78.15
N ASN A 843 -54.70 151.72 79.13
CA ASN A 843 -54.00 152.76 79.90
C ASN A 843 -53.36 152.20 81.20
N GLY A 844 -53.51 150.90 81.48
CA GLY A 844 -53.08 150.23 82.71
C GLY A 844 -54.01 150.44 83.90
N GLU A 845 -55.20 150.98 83.67
CA GLU A 845 -56.20 151.23 84.71
C GLU A 845 -56.99 149.94 84.98
N TRP A 846 -57.15 149.59 86.25
CA TRP A 846 -57.99 148.46 86.66
C TRP A 846 -59.44 148.67 86.22
N ILE A 847 -60.03 147.62 85.63
CA ILE A 847 -61.44 147.55 85.26
C ILE A 847 -62.09 146.35 85.96
N LYS A 848 -63.38 146.50 86.28
CA LYS A 848 -64.17 145.58 87.10
C LYS A 848 -65.01 144.64 86.23
#